data_AF-A0A352VDP6-F1
#
_entry.id   AF-A0A352VDP6-F1
#
_cell.length_a   1.000
_cell.length_b   1.000
_cell.length_c   1.000
_cell.angle_alpha   90.00
_cell.angle_beta   90.00
_cell.angle_gamma   90.00
#
_symmetry.space_group_name_H-M   'P 1'
#
loop_
_entity.id
_entity.type
_entity.pdbx_description
1 polymer ?
#
loop_
_entity_poly.entity_id
_entity_poly.type
_entity_poly.pdbx_seq_one_letter_code
_entity_poly.pdbx_strand_id
1 'polypeptide(L)'
;MSKSSELIDIFNDPDSWDVSNSIKECPACHRKSFLSDRKTKKCELCNFYLTEKKIDNHVLSDIIKNDTIVIDSPAMFFEKILLLDFIDHSNIRYHDMTFYTKIIPLLSFSDDHLLSHTIRDLTYKLLLQCNESVIPHIIKDCDVDSFYSLANTILLFYYITSDFPYYKAFYYTAYYNGKNDVLHFFADKGLQKLKPMPLSQERLLFKFLENEENKKSVTFDYHFFSTLLTIERIFTLNMLQQLYKTILYQFFDKTWFDYKGDFSPGKIKKNELEMCLLLFINSPVLISHYFNTLNDNEKKLIHHLLYTRKTESEKTVSQRFGIHAIAALQSGYTNKIMINDIYNFTSLLQFNIMFEHNSYQEIIGMRMNDFIADELTRILPVPPHYQLENITDEMLAVAPENIISFRDNGKILNKIISAVEFIDQGHVQFLKNNKGIKKQSLQDFKKYLLLDEMPFGNENSTLRSELILSTLLKQKNAIDKNKDIKELYKSLFFPFTTEIDYCALFIPHITLMYYPDTSTINSEWFTNVLLALKATRGMKRVSFQSFMSKIIREKINISLVNKNFLYHYTRLKNDFRISYYNEPINDDTYFSYYIEPLLKGMMYVLAAFGIIDIEITKELSMNNLTGEKIILTPYINLDYFNLSQFGEYFLFDDASDNFSITDNETNITLDEKSLLLYVDGDDPLLLSGIHNIAEKVFDNCYLVTMKSFLSKCKTQSDYKQTISWFSNFISATPPEIWRDFLKKTSNRVNPLEQVEGYIVLKVKDLPELRDVILNTKAIRDIILKADDFHLLVKTNEYAKLKNILGKEGFVI
;
A
#
# COMPACT_ATOMS: atom_id res chain seq x y z
N MET A 1 -18.48 -38.93 36.35
CA MET A 1 -17.54 -39.35 37.42
C MET A 1 -17.45 -40.87 37.64
N SER A 2 -17.94 -41.74 36.74
CA SER A 2 -17.78 -43.21 36.87
C SER A 2 -16.91 -43.86 35.77
N LYS A 3 -16.16 -43.06 35.00
CA LYS A 3 -15.21 -43.53 33.98
C LYS A 3 -13.74 -43.22 34.31
N SER A 4 -13.46 -42.60 35.46
CA SER A 4 -12.12 -42.17 35.84
C SER A 4 -11.32 -43.24 36.60
N SER A 5 -11.95 -44.30 37.10
CA SER A 5 -11.25 -45.35 37.84
C SER A 5 -10.49 -46.32 36.94
N GLU A 6 -10.98 -46.60 35.73
CA GLU A 6 -10.32 -47.54 34.80
C GLU A 6 -9.07 -46.94 34.10
N LEU A 7 -8.95 -45.61 34.05
CA LEU A 7 -7.77 -44.93 33.48
C LEU A 7 -6.63 -44.79 34.49
N ILE A 8 -6.91 -44.83 35.79
CA ILE A 8 -5.88 -44.74 36.84
C ILE A 8 -5.06 -46.03 36.93
N ASP A 9 -5.67 -47.19 36.64
CA ASP A 9 -4.96 -48.46 36.62
C ASP A 9 -3.96 -48.58 35.45
N ILE A 10 -4.21 -47.87 34.33
CA ILE A 10 -3.32 -47.83 33.15
C ILE A 10 -2.03 -47.03 33.45
N PHE A 11 -2.10 -46.04 34.35
CA PHE A 11 -0.93 -45.23 34.71
C PHE A 11 0.01 -45.90 35.71
N ASN A 12 -0.45 -46.95 36.43
CA ASN A 12 0.34 -47.58 37.49
C ASN A 12 1.17 -48.79 37.02
N ASP A 13 0.91 -49.36 35.83
CA ASP A 13 1.73 -50.42 35.24
C ASP A 13 1.67 -50.44 33.69
N PRO A 14 2.49 -49.61 33.00
CA PRO A 14 2.51 -49.47 31.54
C PRO A 14 2.93 -50.73 30.77
N ASP A 15 3.65 -51.66 31.42
CA ASP A 15 4.22 -52.85 30.79
C ASP A 15 3.21 -54.00 30.74
N SER A 16 2.07 -53.87 31.41
CA SER A 16 1.02 -54.90 31.47
C SER A 16 0.11 -54.97 30.23
N TRP A 17 0.27 -54.05 29.26
CA TRP A 17 -0.63 -53.95 28.11
C TRP A 17 0.05 -54.20 26.75
N ASP A 18 -0.33 -55.28 26.08
CA ASP A 18 0.07 -55.57 24.70
C ASP A 18 -0.67 -54.63 23.72
N VAL A 19 -0.06 -53.48 23.44
CA VAL A 19 -0.55 -52.40 22.56
C VAL A 19 -0.84 -52.89 21.13
N SER A 20 -0.22 -54.00 20.69
CA SER A 20 -0.35 -54.49 19.33
C SER A 20 -1.77 -54.99 18.98
N ASN A 21 -2.57 -55.38 19.99
CA ASN A 21 -3.91 -55.93 19.80
C ASN A 21 -5.06 -54.91 19.93
N SER A 22 -4.75 -53.67 20.32
CA SER A 22 -5.76 -52.64 20.67
C SER A 22 -5.99 -51.59 19.57
N ILE A 23 -5.09 -51.51 18.59
CA ILE A 23 -5.19 -50.61 17.44
C ILE A 23 -5.95 -51.34 16.32
N LYS A 24 -7.18 -50.89 16.04
CA LYS A 24 -8.02 -51.45 14.98
C LYS A 24 -8.34 -50.39 13.93
N GLU A 25 -8.52 -50.83 12.70
CA GLU A 25 -8.90 -49.95 11.61
C GLU A 25 -10.35 -49.49 11.81
N CYS A 26 -10.57 -48.18 11.90
CA CYS A 26 -11.90 -47.59 12.03
C CYS A 26 -12.67 -47.82 10.73
N PRO A 27 -13.83 -48.50 10.74
CA PRO A 27 -14.58 -48.82 9.52
C PRO A 27 -15.21 -47.59 8.85
N ALA A 28 -15.24 -46.43 9.53
CA ALA A 28 -15.81 -45.20 8.97
C ALA A 28 -14.78 -44.32 8.24
N CYS A 29 -13.51 -44.36 8.64
CA CYS A 29 -12.46 -43.50 8.06
C CYS A 29 -11.20 -44.27 7.66
N HIS A 30 -11.19 -45.59 7.83
CA HIS A 30 -10.07 -46.50 7.55
C HIS A 30 -8.75 -46.20 8.29
N ARG A 31 -8.79 -45.34 9.32
CA ARG A 31 -7.61 -45.03 10.15
C ARG A 31 -7.44 -46.06 11.27
N LYS A 32 -6.21 -46.55 11.45
CA LYS A 32 -5.83 -47.38 12.61
C LYS A 32 -5.76 -46.51 13.86
N SER A 33 -6.67 -46.73 14.81
CA SER A 33 -6.75 -45.95 16.06
C SER A 33 -7.44 -46.73 17.18
N PHE A 34 -7.43 -46.19 18.40
CA PHE A 34 -8.24 -46.71 19.49
C PHE A 34 -9.72 -46.43 19.23
N LEU A 35 -10.55 -47.47 19.27
CA LEU A 35 -11.99 -47.35 19.03
C LEU A 35 -12.68 -47.00 20.36
N SER A 36 -13.20 -45.79 20.46
CA SER A 36 -13.77 -45.24 21.70
C SER A 36 -15.17 -45.75 22.03
N ASP A 37 -15.85 -46.41 21.07
CA ASP A 37 -17.17 -46.98 21.24
C ASP A 37 -17.23 -48.45 20.77
N ARG A 38 -17.51 -49.36 21.72
CA ARG A 38 -17.62 -50.80 21.47
C ARG A 38 -18.80 -51.17 20.56
N LYS A 39 -19.84 -50.32 20.44
CA LYS A 39 -21.02 -50.60 19.60
C LYS A 39 -20.84 -50.13 18.16
N THR A 40 -20.37 -48.90 17.96
CA THR A 40 -20.23 -48.33 16.61
C THR A 40 -18.88 -48.65 15.96
N LYS A 41 -17.89 -49.11 16.74
CA LYS A 41 -16.52 -49.37 16.31
C LYS A 41 -15.88 -48.17 15.60
N LYS A 42 -16.35 -46.95 15.84
CA LYS A 42 -15.78 -45.72 15.27
C LYS A 42 -14.67 -45.17 16.17
N CYS A 43 -13.71 -44.48 15.57
CA CYS A 43 -12.70 -43.76 16.34
C CYS A 43 -13.27 -42.47 16.94
N GLU A 44 -12.60 -41.96 17.97
CA GLU A 44 -12.99 -40.76 18.70
C GLU A 44 -13.16 -39.54 17.80
N LEU A 45 -12.30 -39.41 16.78
CA LEU A 45 -12.39 -38.38 15.74
C LEU A 45 -13.71 -38.43 14.94
N CYS A 46 -14.17 -39.63 14.57
CA CYS A 46 -15.42 -39.79 13.84
C CYS A 46 -16.66 -39.52 14.71
N ASN A 47 -16.57 -39.73 16.03
CA ASN A 47 -17.64 -39.39 16.96
C ASN A 47 -17.72 -37.87 17.21
N PHE A 48 -16.58 -37.19 17.22
CA PHE A 48 -16.50 -35.73 17.36
C PHE A 48 -17.12 -34.98 16.17
N TYR A 49 -16.80 -35.37 14.93
CA TYR A 49 -17.39 -34.78 13.72
C TYR A 49 -18.91 -34.95 13.58
N LEU A 50 -19.50 -35.90 14.32
CA LEU A 50 -20.95 -36.12 14.33
C LEU A 50 -21.67 -35.31 15.42
N THR A 51 -20.94 -34.77 16.40
CA THR A 51 -21.53 -34.12 17.58
C THR A 51 -21.41 -32.60 17.59
N GLU A 52 -20.44 -32.00 16.90
CA GLU A 52 -20.34 -30.53 16.79
C GLU A 52 -20.45 -30.01 15.35
N LYS A 53 -21.33 -29.01 15.15
CA LYS A 53 -21.44 -28.27 13.88
C LYS A 53 -20.22 -27.38 13.69
N LYS A 54 -19.57 -27.53 12.53
CA LYS A 54 -18.61 -26.62 11.85
C LYS A 54 -18.04 -25.48 12.72
N ILE A 55 -16.76 -25.59 13.05
CA ILE A 55 -15.92 -24.48 13.49
C ILE A 55 -15.91 -23.41 12.37
N ASP A 56 -16.26 -22.17 12.69
CA ASP A 56 -16.31 -21.03 11.77
C ASP A 56 -15.03 -20.16 11.89
N ASN A 57 -14.66 -19.46 10.82
CA ASN A 57 -13.42 -18.67 10.69
C ASN A 57 -13.29 -17.54 11.74
N HIS A 58 -14.40 -17.09 12.32
CA HIS A 58 -14.39 -16.07 13.39
C HIS A 58 -13.72 -16.55 14.68
N VAL A 59 -13.90 -17.82 15.06
CA VAL A 59 -13.32 -18.38 16.29
C VAL A 59 -11.79 -18.42 16.23
N LEU A 60 -11.25 -18.71 15.05
CA LEU A 60 -9.80 -18.71 14.79
C LEU A 60 -9.21 -17.29 14.83
N SER A 61 -9.92 -16.29 14.33
CA SER A 61 -9.49 -14.89 14.39
C SER A 61 -9.42 -14.37 15.83
N ASP A 62 -10.36 -14.77 16.68
CA ASP A 62 -10.41 -14.35 18.09
C ASP A 62 -9.33 -15.03 18.94
N ILE A 63 -8.93 -16.26 18.61
CA ILE A 63 -7.79 -16.95 19.27
C ILE A 63 -6.46 -16.27 18.91
N ILE A 64 -6.27 -15.85 17.65
CA ILE A 64 -5.03 -15.21 17.18
C ILE A 64 -4.88 -13.77 17.73
N LYS A 65 -6.01 -13.07 17.96
CA LYS A 65 -6.02 -11.67 18.43
C LYS A 65 -5.76 -11.49 19.93
N ASN A 66 -6.06 -12.48 20.78
CA ASN A 66 -6.16 -12.25 22.22
C ASN A 66 -4.93 -12.65 23.06
N ASP A 67 -3.83 -13.14 22.48
CA ASP A 67 -2.54 -13.48 23.15
C ASP A 67 -2.63 -14.34 24.45
N THR A 68 -3.78 -14.89 24.80
CA THR A 68 -3.98 -15.73 25.99
C THR A 68 -3.95 -17.20 25.63
N ILE A 69 -2.75 -17.78 25.55
CA ILE A 69 -2.58 -19.22 25.72
C ILE A 69 -1.57 -19.43 26.87
N VAL A 70 -2.10 -19.50 28.09
CA VAL A 70 -1.36 -20.04 29.25
C VAL A 70 -1.69 -21.53 29.35
N ILE A 71 -0.66 -22.36 29.46
CA ILE A 71 -0.73 -23.83 29.25
C ILE A 71 -0.89 -24.54 30.59
N ASP A 72 -2.04 -25.20 30.83
CA ASP A 72 -2.22 -26.03 32.05
C ASP A 72 -3.05 -27.33 31.88
N SER A 73 -3.48 -27.76 30.68
CA SER A 73 -4.17 -29.08 30.57
C SER A 73 -4.12 -29.83 29.22
N PRO A 74 -4.31 -31.18 29.23
CA PRO A 74 -4.38 -32.05 28.04
C PRO A 74 -5.56 -31.77 27.09
N ALA A 75 -6.62 -31.10 27.53
CA ALA A 75 -7.78 -30.80 26.68
C ALA A 75 -7.42 -29.82 25.54
N MET A 76 -6.53 -28.87 25.80
CA MET A 76 -6.03 -27.93 24.78
C MET A 76 -5.03 -28.56 23.79
N PHE A 77 -4.45 -29.73 24.12
CA PHE A 77 -3.60 -30.49 23.19
C PHE A 77 -4.44 -31.13 22.07
N PHE A 78 -5.67 -31.52 22.38
CA PHE A 78 -6.64 -32.04 21.40
C PHE A 78 -7.15 -30.94 20.46
N GLU A 79 -7.34 -29.71 20.95
CA GLU A 79 -7.69 -28.55 20.12
C GLU A 79 -6.59 -28.22 19.10
N LYS A 80 -5.30 -28.36 19.47
CA LYS A 80 -4.18 -28.19 18.54
C LYS A 80 -4.20 -29.22 17.39
N ILE A 81 -4.50 -30.48 17.68
CA ILE A 81 -4.59 -31.53 16.64
C ILE A 81 -5.78 -31.27 15.71
N LEU A 82 -6.91 -30.81 16.25
CA LEU A 82 -8.10 -30.47 15.45
C LEU A 82 -7.88 -29.23 14.56
N LEU A 83 -7.18 -28.21 15.07
CA LEU A 83 -6.78 -27.03 14.29
C LEU A 83 -5.89 -27.44 13.10
N LEU A 84 -4.93 -28.35 13.34
CA LEU A 84 -3.99 -28.83 12.34
C LEU A 84 -4.63 -29.75 11.29
N ASP A 85 -5.51 -30.67 11.69
CA ASP A 85 -6.24 -31.54 10.74
C ASP A 85 -7.21 -30.68 9.88
N PHE A 86 -7.79 -29.62 10.44
CA PHE A 86 -8.58 -28.63 9.69
C PHE A 86 -7.75 -27.87 8.66
N ILE A 87 -6.56 -27.38 9.03
CA ILE A 87 -5.66 -26.66 8.12
C ILE A 87 -5.24 -27.56 6.94
N ASP A 88 -4.81 -28.80 7.21
CA ASP A 88 -4.38 -29.77 6.18
C ASP A 88 -5.50 -30.13 5.19
N HIS A 89 -6.76 -30.18 5.65
CA HIS A 89 -7.91 -30.55 4.80
C HIS A 89 -8.62 -29.35 4.15
N SER A 90 -8.37 -28.13 4.62
CA SER A 90 -9.07 -26.94 4.12
C SER A 90 -8.57 -26.44 2.76
N ASN A 91 -7.37 -26.85 2.31
CA ASN A 91 -6.74 -26.33 1.08
C ASN A 91 -6.58 -24.78 1.09
N ILE A 92 -6.72 -24.15 2.27
CA ILE A 92 -6.62 -22.71 2.45
C ILE A 92 -5.15 -22.34 2.60
N ARG A 93 -4.57 -21.71 1.56
CA ARG A 93 -3.28 -21.03 1.68
C ARG A 93 -3.49 -19.77 2.52
N TYR A 94 -3.08 -19.80 3.78
CA TYR A 94 -3.00 -18.57 4.57
C TYR A 94 -1.80 -17.76 4.08
N HIS A 95 -2.03 -16.51 3.69
CA HIS A 95 -0.99 -15.57 3.28
C HIS A 95 -0.53 -14.67 4.44
N ASP A 96 -0.99 -14.94 5.65
CA ASP A 96 -0.74 -14.09 6.82
C ASP A 96 0.53 -14.53 7.56
N MET A 97 1.56 -13.68 7.51
CA MET A 97 2.86 -13.86 8.20
C MET A 97 2.69 -14.09 9.70
N THR A 98 1.67 -13.47 10.30
CA THR A 98 1.38 -13.53 11.74
C THR A 98 0.95 -14.93 12.18
N PHE A 99 0.27 -15.66 11.29
CA PHE A 99 -0.15 -17.04 11.53
C PHE A 99 1.06 -17.97 11.65
N TYR A 100 1.97 -17.91 10.68
CA TYR A 100 3.15 -18.77 10.67
C TYR A 100 4.14 -18.44 11.78
N THR A 101 4.40 -17.15 12.04
CA THR A 101 5.33 -16.69 13.08
C THR A 101 4.84 -16.98 14.49
N LYS A 102 3.52 -16.98 14.74
CA LYS A 102 2.96 -17.33 16.07
C LYS A 102 2.73 -18.84 16.28
N ILE A 103 2.23 -19.56 15.26
CA ILE A 103 1.82 -20.96 15.43
C ILE A 103 3.00 -21.92 15.35
N ILE A 104 3.96 -21.72 14.44
CA ILE A 104 5.08 -22.65 14.27
C ILE A 104 5.91 -22.81 15.56
N PRO A 105 6.26 -21.73 16.29
CA PRO A 105 6.91 -21.85 17.60
C PRO A 105 6.06 -22.64 18.61
N LEU A 106 4.74 -22.43 18.66
CA LEU A 106 3.81 -23.14 19.57
C LEU A 106 3.65 -24.64 19.30
N LEU A 107 4.02 -25.11 18.11
CA LEU A 107 3.96 -26.52 17.68
C LEU A 107 5.27 -27.27 17.96
N SER A 108 6.33 -26.54 18.27
CA SER A 108 7.66 -27.07 18.36
C SER A 108 8.08 -27.52 19.77
N PHE A 109 7.14 -27.48 20.72
CA PHE A 109 7.29 -27.91 22.12
C PHE A 109 6.55 -29.23 22.39
N SER A 110 7.12 -30.38 22.03
CA SER A 110 6.84 -31.64 22.75
C SER A 110 7.81 -32.74 22.29
N ASP A 111 8.94 -32.89 22.97
CA ASP A 111 9.88 -33.98 22.66
C ASP A 111 9.47 -35.32 23.30
N ASP A 112 8.58 -35.32 24.31
CA ASP A 112 8.23 -36.52 25.08
C ASP A 112 6.86 -37.16 24.78
N HIS A 113 6.14 -36.71 23.74
CA HIS A 113 4.78 -37.24 23.45
C HIS A 113 4.74 -38.23 22.28
N LEU A 114 3.98 -39.32 22.42
CA LEU A 114 3.76 -40.37 21.41
C LEU A 114 3.17 -39.87 20.06
N LEU A 115 2.68 -38.61 20.04
CA LEU A 115 2.10 -37.94 18.87
C LEU A 115 3.00 -36.82 18.30
N SER A 116 4.23 -36.66 18.82
CA SER A 116 5.22 -35.69 18.31
C SER A 116 5.50 -35.90 16.82
N HIS A 117 5.44 -37.15 16.35
CA HIS A 117 5.58 -37.50 14.95
C HIS A 117 4.50 -36.90 14.05
N THR A 118 3.24 -36.92 14.49
CA THR A 118 2.10 -36.38 13.72
C THR A 118 2.11 -34.85 13.69
N ILE A 119 2.45 -34.22 14.81
CA ILE A 119 2.61 -32.76 14.89
C ILE A 119 3.80 -32.32 14.02
N ARG A 120 4.91 -33.06 14.03
CA ARG A 120 6.06 -32.81 13.15
C ARG A 120 5.70 -32.99 11.68
N ASP A 121 4.94 -34.02 11.31
CA ASP A 121 4.47 -34.23 9.93
C ASP A 121 3.51 -33.12 9.44
N LEU A 122 2.64 -32.62 10.31
CA LEU A 122 1.74 -31.50 9.97
C LEU A 122 2.49 -30.17 9.88
N THR A 123 3.43 -29.93 10.80
CA THR A 123 4.36 -28.79 10.74
C THR A 123 5.20 -28.85 9.46
N TYR A 124 5.62 -30.05 9.05
CA TYR A 124 6.33 -30.31 7.79
C TYR A 124 5.50 -29.92 6.56
N LYS A 125 4.24 -30.34 6.50
CA LYS A 125 3.33 -29.96 5.41
C LYS A 125 3.05 -28.46 5.37
N LEU A 126 2.95 -27.81 6.53
CA LEU A 126 2.76 -26.36 6.64
C LEU A 126 3.99 -25.56 6.19
N LEU A 127 5.19 -26.01 6.58
CA LEU A 127 6.46 -25.39 6.19
C LEU A 127 6.73 -25.55 4.69
N LEU A 128 6.32 -26.66 4.07
CA LEU A 128 6.37 -26.85 2.61
C LEU A 128 5.51 -25.84 1.83
N GLN A 129 4.54 -25.21 2.49
CA GLN A 129 3.68 -24.19 1.89
C GLN A 129 4.16 -22.76 2.17
N CYS A 130 5.18 -22.58 3.02
CA CYS A 130 5.73 -21.27 3.40
C CYS A 130 6.64 -20.69 2.31
N ASN A 131 6.58 -19.36 2.13
CA ASN A 131 7.53 -18.62 1.28
C ASN A 131 8.89 -18.49 2.00
N GLU A 132 10.01 -18.62 1.29
CA GLU A 132 11.37 -18.49 1.85
C GLU A 132 11.60 -17.15 2.58
N SER A 133 10.88 -16.10 2.20
CA SER A 133 10.94 -14.78 2.86
C SER A 133 10.41 -14.75 4.30
N VAL A 134 9.62 -15.76 4.72
CA VAL A 134 9.08 -15.86 6.09
C VAL A 134 10.14 -16.36 7.10
N ILE A 135 11.16 -17.03 6.60
CA ILE A 135 12.12 -17.79 7.42
C ILE A 135 12.95 -16.92 8.36
N PRO A 136 13.50 -15.76 7.96
CA PRO A 136 14.22 -14.88 8.87
C PRO A 136 13.37 -14.37 10.04
N HIS A 137 12.05 -14.23 9.85
CA HIS A 137 11.12 -13.78 10.89
C HIS A 137 10.84 -14.90 11.90
N ILE A 138 10.58 -16.12 11.43
CA ILE A 138 10.45 -17.30 12.31
C ILE A 138 11.72 -17.50 13.14
N ILE A 139 12.90 -17.33 12.54
CA ILE A 139 14.19 -17.45 13.24
C ILE A 139 14.38 -16.35 14.29
N LYS A 140 13.95 -15.12 14.00
CA LYS A 140 14.09 -13.98 14.91
C LYS A 140 13.19 -14.07 16.14
N ASP A 141 11.98 -14.62 15.98
CA ASP A 141 10.97 -14.68 17.04
C ASP A 141 11.05 -15.98 17.88
N CYS A 142 11.89 -16.94 17.49
CA CYS A 142 12.21 -18.10 18.31
C CYS A 142 13.16 -17.69 19.46
N ASP A 143 12.67 -17.75 20.70
CA ASP A 143 13.47 -17.48 21.89
C ASP A 143 14.63 -18.48 22.03
N VAL A 144 15.75 -18.01 22.60
CA VAL A 144 17.08 -18.65 22.63
C VAL A 144 17.07 -19.99 23.41
N ASP A 145 16.02 -20.27 24.18
CA ASP A 145 15.86 -21.55 24.89
C ASP A 145 15.22 -22.65 24.03
N SER A 146 14.73 -22.34 22.83
CA SER A 146 14.08 -23.29 21.90
C SER A 146 14.98 -23.74 20.73
N PHE A 147 16.31 -23.78 20.93
CA PHE A 147 17.28 -24.09 19.87
C PHE A 147 17.00 -25.41 19.11
N TYR A 148 16.41 -26.42 19.77
CA TYR A 148 16.03 -27.70 19.15
C TYR A 148 14.88 -27.57 18.16
N SER A 149 13.87 -26.78 18.51
CA SER A 149 12.71 -26.47 17.67
C SER A 149 13.11 -25.73 16.40
N LEU A 150 14.01 -24.76 16.55
CA LEU A 150 14.57 -24.01 15.44
C LEU A 150 15.50 -24.87 14.58
N ALA A 151 16.34 -25.70 15.21
CA ALA A 151 17.19 -26.67 14.51
C ALA A 151 16.37 -27.65 13.67
N ASN A 152 15.27 -28.18 14.22
CA ASN A 152 14.32 -29.07 13.51
C ASN A 152 13.72 -28.38 12.27
N THR A 153 13.26 -27.13 12.42
CA THR A 153 12.69 -26.33 11.32
C THR A 153 13.71 -26.07 10.22
N ILE A 154 14.94 -25.68 10.57
CA ILE A 154 16.01 -25.39 9.60
C ILE A 154 16.49 -26.67 8.89
N LEU A 155 16.59 -27.80 9.61
CA LEU A 155 16.91 -29.11 9.02
C LEU A 155 15.85 -29.57 8.02
N LEU A 156 14.59 -29.29 8.31
CA LEU A 156 13.47 -29.53 7.41
C LEU A 156 13.66 -28.81 6.07
N PHE A 157 14.03 -27.53 6.10
CA PHE A 157 14.29 -26.73 4.90
C PHE A 157 15.53 -27.17 4.14
N TYR A 158 16.57 -27.66 4.84
CA TYR A 158 17.75 -28.25 4.20
C TYR A 158 17.38 -29.46 3.33
N TYR A 159 16.50 -30.34 3.82
CA TYR A 159 16.02 -31.50 3.06
C TYR A 159 15.20 -31.10 1.82
N ILE A 160 14.57 -29.93 1.82
CA ILE A 160 13.72 -29.45 0.73
C ILE A 160 14.53 -28.72 -0.35
N THR A 161 15.56 -27.97 0.04
CA THR A 161 16.21 -27.01 -0.87
C THR A 161 17.65 -27.36 -1.25
N SER A 162 18.29 -28.35 -0.60
CA SER A 162 19.68 -28.82 -0.85
C SER A 162 20.81 -27.77 -0.74
N ASP A 163 20.50 -26.47 -0.76
CA ASP A 163 21.48 -25.38 -0.92
C ASP A 163 21.20 -24.21 0.04
N PHE A 164 20.63 -24.50 1.22
CA PHE A 164 20.15 -23.50 2.17
C PHE A 164 21.32 -22.83 2.93
N PRO A 165 21.70 -21.56 2.64
CA PRO A 165 22.85 -20.92 3.28
C PRO A 165 22.62 -20.70 4.79
N TYR A 166 21.38 -20.41 5.20
CA TYR A 166 21.01 -20.15 6.58
C TYR A 166 21.28 -21.32 7.54
N TYR A 167 21.33 -22.55 7.01
CA TYR A 167 21.69 -23.73 7.77
C TYR A 167 23.16 -23.72 8.22
N LYS A 168 24.09 -23.28 7.35
CA LYS A 168 25.53 -23.14 7.69
C LYS A 168 25.73 -22.03 8.76
N ALA A 169 24.96 -20.94 8.68
CA ALA A 169 25.00 -19.87 9.67
C ALA A 169 24.52 -20.35 11.06
N PHE A 170 23.43 -21.12 11.09
CA PHE A 170 22.90 -21.68 12.32
C PHE A 170 23.85 -22.74 12.93
N TYR A 171 24.44 -23.61 12.11
CA TYR A 171 25.45 -24.56 12.57
C TYR A 171 26.65 -23.86 13.24
N TYR A 172 27.17 -22.79 12.63
CA TYR A 172 28.24 -22.00 13.25
C TYR A 172 27.78 -21.32 14.53
N THR A 173 26.57 -20.77 14.56
CA THR A 173 25.99 -20.19 15.79
C THR A 173 25.96 -21.23 16.92
N ALA A 174 25.47 -22.44 16.65
CA ALA A 174 25.43 -23.52 17.64
C ALA A 174 26.84 -23.95 18.08
N TYR A 175 27.78 -24.05 17.14
CA TYR A 175 29.17 -24.42 17.41
C TYR A 175 29.87 -23.43 18.34
N TYR A 176 29.84 -22.14 18.00
CA TYR A 176 30.56 -21.11 18.74
C TYR A 176 29.88 -20.73 20.07
N ASN A 177 28.58 -21.01 20.22
CA ASN A 177 27.89 -20.87 21.51
C ASN A 177 27.92 -22.16 22.37
N GLY A 178 28.70 -23.18 21.98
CA GLY A 178 28.89 -24.41 22.77
C GLY A 178 27.63 -25.27 22.93
N LYS A 179 26.69 -25.19 21.99
CA LYS A 179 25.42 -25.93 22.00
C LYS A 179 25.63 -27.35 21.47
N ASN A 180 26.34 -28.18 22.25
CA ASN A 180 26.73 -29.54 21.85
C ASN A 180 25.55 -30.43 21.45
N ASP A 181 24.41 -30.30 22.13
CA ASP A 181 23.21 -31.11 21.84
C ASP A 181 22.67 -30.85 20.42
N VAL A 182 22.73 -29.60 19.97
CA VAL A 182 22.34 -29.19 18.61
C VAL A 182 23.35 -29.69 17.57
N LEU A 183 24.65 -29.69 17.90
CA LEU A 183 25.69 -30.25 17.03
C LEU A 183 25.56 -31.76 16.89
N HIS A 184 25.27 -32.47 17.98
CA HIS A 184 24.96 -33.90 17.97
C HIS A 184 23.74 -34.19 17.11
N PHE A 185 22.69 -33.38 17.23
CA PHE A 185 21.51 -33.48 16.39
C PHE A 185 21.83 -33.32 14.89
N PHE A 186 22.69 -32.36 14.50
CA PHE A 186 23.14 -32.25 13.11
C PHE A 186 24.00 -33.45 12.65
N ALA A 187 24.84 -33.98 13.53
CA ALA A 187 25.66 -35.16 13.24
C ALA A 187 24.81 -36.43 13.03
N ASP A 188 23.77 -36.63 13.84
CA ASP A 188 22.84 -37.77 13.78
C ASP A 188 21.98 -37.76 12.52
N LYS A 189 21.68 -36.59 11.96
CA LYS A 189 20.92 -36.45 10.71
C LYS A 189 21.77 -36.57 9.43
N GLY A 190 23.01 -37.04 9.54
CA GLY A 190 23.88 -37.29 8.39
C GLY A 190 24.47 -36.01 7.77
N LEU A 191 24.42 -34.88 8.47
CA LEU A 191 24.95 -33.58 8.02
C LEU A 191 26.42 -33.37 8.40
N GLN A 192 27.12 -34.46 8.67
CA GLN A 192 28.57 -34.53 8.87
C GLN A 192 29.39 -33.99 7.69
N LYS A 193 28.74 -33.69 6.55
CA LYS A 193 29.35 -33.07 5.36
C LYS A 193 29.53 -31.55 5.47
N LEU A 194 28.94 -30.88 6.46
CA LEU A 194 29.26 -29.48 6.70
C LEU A 194 30.72 -29.36 7.11
N LYS A 195 31.52 -28.73 6.26
CA LYS A 195 32.89 -28.41 6.63
C LYS A 195 32.84 -27.34 7.73
N PRO A 196 33.59 -27.52 8.83
CA PRO A 196 33.76 -26.46 9.81
C PRO A 196 34.30 -25.21 9.11
N MET A 197 34.11 -24.05 9.73
CA MET A 197 34.69 -22.81 9.23
C MET A 197 36.19 -23.05 8.96
N PRO A 198 36.72 -22.67 7.79
CA PRO A 198 38.13 -22.83 7.48
C PRO A 198 39.02 -22.39 8.65
N LEU A 199 40.00 -23.24 9.02
CA LEU A 199 40.89 -23.01 10.16
C LEU A 199 41.55 -21.61 10.16
N SER A 200 41.80 -21.04 8.98
CA SER A 200 42.35 -19.69 8.85
C SER A 200 41.37 -18.58 9.27
N GLN A 201 40.08 -18.74 9.02
CA GLN A 201 39.04 -17.81 9.49
C GLN A 201 38.82 -17.95 11.00
N GLU A 202 38.83 -19.18 11.50
CA GLU A 202 38.71 -19.48 12.93
C GLU A 202 39.87 -18.87 13.73
N ARG A 203 41.11 -18.97 13.25
CA ARG A 203 42.27 -18.31 13.86
C ARG A 203 42.14 -16.79 13.89
N LEU A 204 41.73 -16.17 12.77
CA LEU A 204 41.48 -14.73 12.70
C LEU A 204 40.40 -14.30 13.70
N LEU A 205 39.33 -15.08 13.79
CA LEU A 205 38.25 -14.85 14.75
C LEU A 205 38.76 -14.89 16.19
N PHE A 206 39.49 -15.95 16.58
CA PHE A 206 40.04 -16.07 17.92
C PHE A 206 41.01 -14.94 18.24
N LYS A 207 41.92 -14.62 17.31
CA LYS A 207 42.85 -13.49 17.47
C LYS A 207 42.13 -12.16 17.63
N PHE A 208 41.01 -11.97 16.92
CA PHE A 208 40.18 -10.78 17.08
C PHE A 208 39.59 -10.65 18.48
N LEU A 209 39.17 -11.78 19.05
CA LEU A 209 38.57 -11.89 20.37
C LEU A 209 39.55 -11.84 21.54
N GLU A 210 40.86 -11.94 21.29
CA GLU A 210 41.89 -11.69 22.31
C GLU A 210 41.87 -10.24 22.81
N ASN A 211 41.36 -9.30 22.00
CA ASN A 211 41.11 -7.94 22.42
C ASN A 211 39.75 -7.84 23.14
N GLU A 212 39.79 -7.48 24.43
CA GLU A 212 38.60 -7.39 25.28
C GLU A 212 37.58 -6.32 24.82
N GLU A 213 38.00 -5.24 24.15
CA GLU A 213 37.06 -4.27 23.56
C GLU A 213 36.32 -4.88 22.36
N ASN A 214 37.04 -5.61 21.51
CA ASN A 214 36.46 -6.30 20.36
C ASN A 214 35.47 -7.39 20.78
N LYS A 215 35.84 -8.17 21.80
CA LYS A 215 35.02 -9.23 22.37
C LYS A 215 33.68 -8.74 22.92
N LYS A 216 33.63 -7.52 23.46
CA LYS A 216 32.38 -6.88 23.90
C LYS A 216 31.55 -6.32 22.75
N SER A 217 32.17 -6.08 21.59
CA SER A 217 31.56 -5.37 20.46
C SER A 217 30.89 -6.27 19.41
N VAL A 218 31.16 -7.58 19.42
CA VAL A 218 30.65 -8.52 18.41
C VAL A 218 29.81 -9.61 19.07
N THR A 219 28.57 -9.79 18.60
CA THR A 219 27.70 -10.90 18.98
C THR A 219 27.79 -12.04 17.97
N PHE A 220 28.06 -13.25 18.43
CA PHE A 220 28.09 -14.47 17.59
C PHE A 220 26.71 -15.08 17.46
N ASP A 221 25.82 -14.32 16.84
CA ASP A 221 24.46 -14.72 16.56
C ASP A 221 24.29 -15.17 15.11
N TYR A 222 23.07 -15.57 14.78
CA TYR A 222 22.69 -15.94 13.42
C TYR A 222 22.96 -14.83 12.40
N HIS A 223 22.79 -13.55 12.80
CA HIS A 223 23.04 -12.41 11.92
C HIS A 223 24.51 -12.40 11.50
N PHE A 224 25.43 -12.50 12.45
CA PHE A 224 26.89 -12.54 12.18
C PHE A 224 27.26 -13.59 11.12
N PHE A 225 26.79 -14.83 11.27
CA PHE A 225 27.13 -15.88 10.30
C PHE A 225 26.35 -15.78 8.98
N SER A 226 25.11 -15.25 8.99
CA SER A 226 24.39 -14.97 7.75
C SER A 226 25.07 -13.87 6.91
N THR A 227 25.69 -12.90 7.59
CA THR A 227 26.51 -11.83 7.02
C THR A 227 27.76 -12.41 6.36
N LEU A 228 28.43 -13.39 7.00
CA LEU A 228 29.59 -14.08 6.40
C LEU A 228 29.24 -14.74 5.08
N LEU A 229 28.14 -15.49 5.02
CA LEU A 229 27.71 -16.17 3.80
C LEU A 229 27.31 -15.19 2.70
N THR A 230 26.74 -14.05 3.09
CA THR A 230 26.43 -12.98 2.14
C THR A 230 27.71 -12.37 1.57
N ILE A 231 28.75 -12.18 2.40
CA ILE A 231 30.08 -11.76 1.94
C ILE A 231 30.68 -12.79 0.97
N GLU A 232 30.64 -14.08 1.33
CA GLU A 232 31.16 -15.19 0.50
C GLU A 232 30.55 -15.15 -0.92
N ARG A 233 29.26 -14.85 -1.02
CA ARG A 233 28.49 -14.81 -2.27
C ARG A 233 28.71 -13.53 -3.08
N ILE A 234 28.73 -12.36 -2.43
CA ILE A 234 28.74 -11.06 -3.13
C ILE A 234 30.15 -10.65 -3.53
N PHE A 235 31.16 -10.91 -2.71
CA PHE A 235 32.49 -10.34 -2.92
C PHE A 235 33.43 -11.32 -3.62
N THR A 236 34.00 -10.86 -4.73
CA THR A 236 35.09 -11.58 -5.42
C THR A 236 36.41 -11.39 -4.67
N LEU A 237 37.38 -12.28 -4.91
CA LEU A 237 38.71 -12.17 -4.32
C LEU A 237 39.36 -10.81 -4.64
N ASN A 238 39.22 -10.32 -5.88
CA ASN A 238 39.82 -9.05 -6.30
C ASN A 238 39.20 -7.86 -5.54
N MET A 239 37.88 -7.84 -5.36
CA MET A 239 37.19 -6.81 -4.58
C MET A 239 37.67 -6.82 -3.13
N LEU A 240 37.76 -8.00 -2.51
CA LEU A 240 38.24 -8.16 -1.14
C LEU A 240 39.71 -7.73 -0.98
N GLN A 241 40.57 -8.05 -1.95
CA GLN A 241 41.96 -7.62 -1.94
C GLN A 241 42.08 -6.10 -2.08
N GLN A 242 41.22 -5.46 -2.87
CA GLN A 242 41.17 -4.01 -2.99
C GLN A 242 40.70 -3.38 -1.68
N LEU A 243 39.56 -3.82 -1.13
CA LEU A 243 39.05 -3.41 0.19
C LEU A 243 40.10 -3.57 1.29
N TYR A 244 40.87 -4.64 1.24
CA TYR A 244 41.93 -4.86 2.20
C TYR A 244 43.05 -3.83 2.07
N LYS A 245 43.53 -3.57 0.85
CA LYS A 245 44.57 -2.56 0.63
C LYS A 245 44.16 -1.15 1.07
N THR A 246 42.89 -0.79 0.89
CA THR A 246 42.39 0.57 1.12
C THR A 246 41.85 0.79 2.52
N ILE A 247 41.20 -0.21 3.11
CA ILE A 247 40.48 -0.08 4.39
C ILE A 247 40.97 -1.10 5.40
N LEU A 248 40.94 -2.39 5.09
CA LEU A 248 41.09 -3.41 6.14
C LEU A 248 42.53 -3.54 6.65
N TYR A 249 43.54 -3.18 5.86
CA TYR A 249 44.96 -3.28 6.24
C TYR A 249 45.31 -2.48 7.49
N GLN A 250 44.64 -1.35 7.73
CA GLN A 250 44.86 -0.53 8.93
C GLN A 250 44.39 -1.22 10.23
N PHE A 251 43.52 -2.22 10.12
CA PHE A 251 42.96 -2.97 11.24
C PHE A 251 43.51 -4.39 11.35
N PHE A 252 43.83 -5.01 10.21
CA PHE A 252 44.28 -6.39 10.10
C PHE A 252 45.64 -6.41 9.39
N ASP A 253 46.71 -6.02 10.08
CA ASP A 253 48.05 -6.02 9.50
C ASP A 253 48.58 -7.45 9.20
N LYS A 254 49.82 -7.54 8.69
CA LYS A 254 50.45 -8.83 8.34
C LYS A 254 50.51 -9.83 9.51
N THR A 255 50.50 -9.37 10.76
CA THR A 255 50.61 -10.25 11.93
C THR A 255 49.34 -11.08 12.15
N TRP A 256 48.22 -10.66 11.58
CA TRP A 256 46.94 -11.38 11.65
C TRP A 256 46.92 -12.65 10.82
N PHE A 257 47.88 -12.80 9.90
CA PHE A 257 47.95 -13.94 9.00
C PHE A 257 49.17 -14.79 9.32
N ASP A 258 49.01 -16.11 9.28
CA ASP A 258 50.10 -17.08 9.45
C ASP A 258 50.95 -17.18 8.17
N TYR A 259 51.55 -16.07 7.77
CA TYR A 259 52.35 -15.96 6.56
C TYR A 259 53.84 -16.06 6.85
N LYS A 260 54.53 -17.02 6.21
CA LYS A 260 56.00 -17.14 6.24
C LYS A 260 56.58 -16.52 4.97
N GLY A 261 57.21 -15.34 5.09
CA GLY A 261 57.90 -14.64 3.98
C GLY A 261 57.36 -13.25 3.68
N ASP A 262 57.68 -12.72 2.50
CA ASP A 262 57.26 -11.37 2.08
C ASP A 262 55.73 -11.28 1.93
N PHE A 263 55.13 -10.51 2.83
CA PHE A 263 53.71 -10.25 2.87
C PHE A 263 53.28 -9.39 1.68
N SER A 264 52.26 -9.84 0.96
CA SER A 264 51.59 -9.03 -0.04
C SER A 264 50.10 -9.33 -0.02
N PRO A 265 49.22 -8.31 -0.10
CA PRO A 265 47.76 -8.50 -0.09
C PRO A 265 47.24 -9.52 -1.12
N GLY A 266 47.92 -9.64 -2.27
CA GLY A 266 47.58 -10.60 -3.32
C GLY A 266 47.74 -12.07 -2.91
N LYS A 267 48.42 -12.36 -1.80
CA LYS A 267 48.67 -13.72 -1.29
C LYS A 267 47.75 -14.10 -0.14
N ILE A 268 46.91 -13.18 0.35
CA ILE A 268 45.91 -13.48 1.38
C ILE A 268 44.77 -14.28 0.73
N LYS A 269 44.33 -15.35 1.38
CA LYS A 269 43.27 -16.20 0.83
C LYS A 269 41.93 -15.48 0.90
N LYS A 270 41.02 -15.81 -0.03
CA LYS A 270 39.67 -15.22 -0.10
C LYS A 270 38.96 -15.30 1.25
N ASN A 271 38.94 -16.48 1.85
CA ASN A 271 38.28 -16.74 3.13
C ASN A 271 38.82 -15.89 4.29
N GLU A 272 40.13 -15.67 4.35
CA GLU A 272 40.75 -14.79 5.34
C GLU A 272 40.28 -13.33 5.17
N LEU A 273 40.17 -12.87 3.92
CA LEU A 273 39.67 -11.53 3.61
C LEU A 273 38.16 -11.38 3.89
N GLU A 274 37.37 -12.42 3.60
CA GLU A 274 35.94 -12.47 3.93
C GLU A 274 35.75 -12.30 5.45
N MET A 275 36.59 -12.96 6.26
CA MET A 275 36.57 -12.82 7.71
C MET A 275 37.01 -11.42 8.17
N CYS A 276 38.04 -10.83 7.56
CA CYS A 276 38.44 -9.46 7.89
C CYS A 276 37.31 -8.47 7.62
N LEU A 277 36.62 -8.59 6.47
CA LEU A 277 35.48 -7.75 6.15
C LEU A 277 34.33 -7.99 7.13
N LEU A 278 34.02 -9.24 7.47
CA LEU A 278 32.98 -9.59 8.44
C LEU A 278 33.23 -8.94 9.81
N LEU A 279 34.45 -9.08 10.33
CA LEU A 279 34.85 -8.52 11.61
C LEU A 279 34.82 -6.99 11.59
N PHE A 280 35.25 -6.39 10.48
CA PHE A 280 35.15 -4.94 10.29
C PHE A 280 33.70 -4.46 10.32
N ILE A 281 32.81 -5.04 9.50
CA ILE A 281 31.43 -4.55 9.40
C ILE A 281 30.56 -4.88 10.60
N ASN A 282 30.94 -5.86 11.44
CA ASN A 282 30.23 -6.18 12.67
C ASN A 282 30.84 -5.55 13.93
N SER A 283 31.92 -4.76 13.80
CA SER A 283 32.52 -4.08 14.94
C SER A 283 32.20 -2.59 14.93
N PRO A 284 31.29 -2.11 15.81
CA PRO A 284 31.03 -0.69 15.98
C PRO A 284 32.27 0.13 16.26
N VAL A 285 33.25 -0.45 16.96
CA VAL A 285 34.53 0.19 17.29
C VAL A 285 35.34 0.43 16.04
N LEU A 286 35.54 -0.59 15.20
CA LEU A 286 36.32 -0.47 13.96
C LEU A 286 35.66 0.47 12.95
N ILE A 287 34.34 0.37 12.77
CA ILE A 287 33.60 1.27 11.87
C ILE A 287 33.67 2.71 12.37
N SER A 288 33.46 2.96 13.67
CA SER A 288 33.53 4.31 14.22
C SER A 288 34.94 4.87 14.10
N HIS A 289 35.97 4.07 14.35
CA HIS A 289 37.36 4.47 14.15
C HIS A 289 37.61 4.86 12.69
N TYR A 290 37.26 3.99 11.74
CA TYR A 290 37.38 4.26 10.31
C TYR A 290 36.63 5.52 9.90
N PHE A 291 35.36 5.63 10.28
CA PHE A 291 34.52 6.75 9.93
C PHE A 291 35.08 8.07 10.47
N ASN A 292 35.68 8.06 11.66
CA ASN A 292 36.33 9.22 12.24
C ASN A 292 37.61 9.64 11.51
N THR A 293 38.30 8.73 10.80
CA THR A 293 39.45 9.07 9.95
C THR A 293 39.07 9.83 8.68
N LEU A 294 37.81 9.79 8.28
CA LEU A 294 37.31 10.46 7.08
C LEU A 294 37.14 11.97 7.31
N ASN A 295 37.36 12.75 6.26
CA ASN A 295 37.07 14.18 6.28
C ASN A 295 35.54 14.45 6.22
N ASP A 296 35.13 15.67 6.51
CA ASP A 296 33.70 16.01 6.62
C ASP A 296 32.92 15.83 5.31
N ASN A 297 33.56 16.04 4.16
CA ASN A 297 32.93 15.84 2.86
C ASN A 297 32.72 14.35 2.60
N GLU A 298 33.70 13.50 2.92
CA GLU A 298 33.61 12.05 2.79
C GLU A 298 32.52 11.48 3.69
N LYS A 299 32.45 11.96 4.94
CA LYS A 299 31.38 11.61 5.88
C LYS A 299 30.01 11.98 5.33
N LYS A 300 29.85 13.19 4.77
CA LYS A 300 28.61 13.65 4.14
C LYS A 300 28.21 12.78 2.95
N LEU A 301 29.17 12.41 2.09
CA LEU A 301 28.91 11.55 0.94
C LEU A 301 28.51 10.13 1.38
N ILE A 302 29.22 9.53 2.34
CA ILE A 302 28.86 8.20 2.87
C ILE A 302 27.46 8.24 3.47
N HIS A 303 27.16 9.20 4.34
CA HIS A 303 25.82 9.35 4.90
C HIS A 303 24.77 9.52 3.81
N HIS A 304 25.06 10.34 2.80
CA HIS A 304 24.17 10.51 1.66
C HIS A 304 23.88 9.18 0.96
N LEU A 305 24.90 8.44 0.55
CA LEU A 305 24.72 7.16 -0.14
C LEU A 305 24.05 6.09 0.74
N LEU A 306 24.30 6.10 2.06
CA LEU A 306 23.67 5.19 3.02
C LEU A 306 22.18 5.45 3.21
N TYR A 307 21.79 6.72 3.37
CA TYR A 307 20.44 7.10 3.76
C TYR A 307 19.55 7.53 2.59
N THR A 308 20.09 7.68 1.38
CA THR A 308 19.29 7.85 0.15
C THR A 308 19.22 6.59 -0.72
N ARG A 309 20.22 5.70 -0.62
CA ARG A 309 20.37 4.52 -1.49
C ARG A 309 20.38 4.85 -2.99
N LYS A 310 20.67 6.10 -3.35
CA LYS A 310 20.74 6.57 -4.73
C LYS A 310 22.11 6.27 -5.35
N THR A 311 22.09 6.04 -6.65
CA THR A 311 23.29 6.10 -7.48
C THR A 311 23.55 7.55 -7.86
N GLU A 312 24.66 8.10 -7.42
CA GLU A 312 25.07 9.49 -7.66
C GLU A 312 26.14 9.54 -8.74
N SER A 313 26.03 10.51 -9.65
CA SER A 313 27.04 10.67 -10.70
C SER A 313 28.33 11.29 -10.16
N GLU A 314 29.49 11.02 -10.77
CA GLU A 314 30.75 11.68 -10.38
C GLU A 314 30.64 13.21 -10.40
N LYS A 315 29.98 13.77 -11.43
CA LYS A 315 29.73 15.20 -11.53
C LYS A 315 28.95 15.72 -10.32
N THR A 316 27.90 15.01 -9.94
CA THR A 316 27.05 15.37 -8.80
C THR A 316 27.82 15.29 -7.49
N VAL A 317 28.61 14.22 -7.32
CA VAL A 317 29.42 14.05 -6.12
C VAL A 317 30.49 15.15 -6.01
N SER A 318 31.15 15.47 -7.11
CA SER A 318 32.13 16.55 -7.22
C SER A 318 31.50 17.91 -6.93
N GLN A 319 30.33 18.21 -7.49
CA GLN A 319 29.64 19.48 -7.29
C GLN A 319 29.07 19.64 -5.87
N ARG A 320 28.48 18.57 -5.32
CA ARG A 320 27.73 18.62 -4.06
C ARG A 320 28.62 18.42 -2.84
N PHE A 321 29.63 17.57 -2.94
CA PHE A 321 30.50 17.21 -1.82
C PHE A 321 31.94 17.67 -2.02
N GLY A 322 32.32 18.19 -3.19
CA GLY A 322 33.70 18.59 -3.46
C GLY A 322 34.67 17.41 -3.53
N ILE A 323 34.19 16.21 -3.87
CA ILE A 323 34.98 14.98 -3.93
C ILE A 323 35.09 14.49 -5.38
N HIS A 324 36.31 14.47 -5.90
CA HIS A 324 36.63 13.88 -7.20
C HIS A 324 36.97 12.40 -7.05
N ALA A 325 35.95 11.54 -6.96
CA ALA A 325 36.13 10.12 -6.67
C ALA A 325 36.90 9.33 -7.76
N ILE A 326 37.05 9.89 -8.96
CA ILE A 326 37.61 9.20 -10.13
C ILE A 326 38.55 10.12 -10.89
N ALA A 327 39.78 9.66 -11.21
CA ALA A 327 40.60 10.28 -12.24
C ALA A 327 40.34 9.57 -13.56
N ALA A 328 39.57 10.17 -14.46
CA ALA A 328 39.46 9.67 -15.81
C ALA A 328 40.80 9.85 -16.54
N LEU A 329 41.56 8.77 -16.70
CA LEU A 329 42.66 8.73 -17.67
C LEU A 329 42.08 8.40 -19.04
N GLN A 330 41.91 9.40 -19.89
CA GLN A 330 41.59 9.18 -21.30
C GLN A 330 42.79 8.54 -22.00
N SER A 331 42.74 7.22 -22.23
CA SER A 331 43.72 6.52 -23.08
C SER A 331 43.01 5.82 -24.25
N GLY A 332 42.75 6.57 -25.33
CA GLY A 332 42.23 6.03 -26.60
C GLY A 332 40.76 5.58 -26.58
N TYR A 333 40.36 4.78 -27.57
CA TYR A 333 38.98 4.32 -27.84
C TYR A 333 38.38 3.38 -26.79
N THR A 334 39.10 3.05 -25.73
CA THR A 334 38.60 2.28 -24.59
C THR A 334 38.86 3.07 -23.32
N ASN A 335 37.81 3.59 -22.70
CA ASN A 335 37.89 4.24 -21.40
C ASN A 335 38.31 3.21 -20.35
N LYS A 336 39.61 3.12 -20.06
CA LYS A 336 40.10 2.38 -18.90
C LYS A 336 39.91 3.28 -17.70
N ILE A 337 38.78 3.14 -17.02
CA ILE A 337 38.50 3.86 -15.78
C ILE A 337 39.52 3.38 -14.75
N MET A 338 40.49 4.22 -14.42
CA MET A 338 41.25 4.06 -13.19
C MET A 338 40.44 4.73 -12.08
N ILE A 339 39.86 3.91 -11.20
CA ILE A 339 39.35 4.42 -9.93
C ILE A 339 40.57 5.00 -9.22
N ASN A 340 40.48 6.27 -8.83
CA ASN A 340 41.57 6.90 -8.12
C ASN A 340 41.70 6.17 -6.78
N ASP A 341 42.81 5.46 -6.56
CA ASP A 341 43.18 4.87 -5.25
C ASP A 341 43.43 5.94 -4.17
N ILE A 342 43.11 7.21 -4.46
CA ILE A 342 43.37 8.40 -3.62
C ILE A 342 42.47 8.43 -2.38
N TYR A 343 41.27 7.85 -2.43
CA TYR A 343 40.31 7.92 -1.32
C TYR A 343 40.06 6.54 -0.71
N ASN A 344 40.25 6.41 0.60
CA ASN A 344 40.13 5.13 1.31
C ASN A 344 38.71 4.54 1.22
N PHE A 345 37.66 5.36 1.10
CA PHE A 345 36.26 4.92 1.16
C PHE A 345 35.66 4.47 -0.17
N THR A 346 36.26 4.80 -1.31
CA THR A 346 35.74 4.43 -2.63
C THR A 346 35.65 2.93 -2.81
N SER A 347 36.48 2.17 -2.10
CA SER A 347 36.46 0.70 -2.11
C SER A 347 35.16 0.08 -1.54
N LEU A 348 34.37 0.81 -0.74
CA LEU A 348 33.05 0.39 -0.28
C LEU A 348 31.94 0.67 -1.31
N LEU A 349 32.25 1.45 -2.35
CA LEU A 349 31.30 1.85 -3.37
C LEU A 349 31.27 0.85 -4.52
N GLN A 350 30.08 0.62 -5.04
CA GLN A 350 29.85 0.06 -6.35
C GLN A 350 29.91 1.20 -7.38
N PHE A 351 30.70 0.98 -8.42
CA PHE A 351 30.80 1.88 -9.56
C PHE A 351 30.12 1.23 -10.74
N ASN A 352 29.17 1.94 -11.35
CA ASN A 352 28.47 1.50 -12.54
C ASN A 352 28.67 2.53 -13.66
N ILE A 353 28.95 2.04 -14.86
CA ILE A 353 29.01 2.91 -16.05
C ILE A 353 27.58 3.21 -16.47
N MET A 354 27.23 4.48 -16.41
CA MET A 354 25.98 5.04 -16.89
C MET A 354 26.23 5.78 -18.21
N PHE A 355 25.24 5.84 -19.08
CA PHE A 355 25.33 6.62 -20.31
C PHE A 355 24.49 7.89 -20.18
N GLU A 356 25.11 9.05 -20.41
CA GLU A 356 24.43 10.32 -20.58
C GLU A 356 23.93 10.43 -22.02
N HIS A 357 22.64 10.22 -22.20
CA HIS A 357 22.05 10.07 -23.53
C HIS A 357 22.17 11.31 -24.41
N ASN A 358 22.29 12.51 -23.84
CA ASN A 358 22.40 13.75 -24.62
C ASN A 358 23.82 14.02 -25.14
N SER A 359 24.84 13.41 -24.52
CA SER A 359 26.25 13.63 -24.86
C SER A 359 26.95 12.37 -25.39
N TYR A 360 26.28 11.20 -25.32
CA TYR A 360 26.88 9.88 -25.49
C TYR A 360 28.12 9.65 -24.60
N GLN A 361 28.24 10.42 -23.51
CA GLN A 361 29.36 10.28 -22.59
C GLN A 361 29.03 9.20 -21.55
N GLU A 362 30.00 8.34 -21.31
CA GLU A 362 30.00 7.45 -20.16
C GLU A 362 30.19 8.30 -18.91
N ILE A 363 29.15 8.37 -18.07
CA ILE A 363 29.25 8.91 -16.71
C ILE A 363 29.39 7.74 -15.75
N ILE A 364 30.20 7.90 -14.72
CA ILE A 364 30.35 6.87 -13.71
C ILE A 364 29.40 7.19 -12.55
N GLY A 365 28.50 6.26 -12.28
CA GLY A 365 27.61 6.26 -11.14
C GLY A 365 28.27 5.58 -9.95
N MET A 366 28.08 6.16 -8.77
CA MET A 366 28.57 5.67 -7.49
C MET A 366 27.40 5.35 -6.59
N ARG A 367 27.44 4.18 -5.96
CA ARG A 367 26.44 3.74 -5.01
C ARG A 367 27.08 2.92 -3.90
N MET A 368 26.55 2.99 -2.68
CA MET A 368 26.93 2.03 -1.64
C MET A 368 26.27 0.67 -1.92
N ASN A 369 27.03 -0.41 -1.89
CA ASN A 369 26.46 -1.75 -1.98
C ASN A 369 25.34 -1.93 -0.94
N ASP A 370 24.17 -2.43 -1.33
CA ASP A 370 22.99 -2.50 -0.45
C ASP A 370 23.25 -3.27 0.86
N PHE A 371 24.01 -4.36 0.79
CA PHE A 371 24.36 -5.14 1.97
C PHE A 371 25.33 -4.40 2.89
N ILE A 372 26.39 -3.78 2.34
CA ILE A 372 27.28 -2.92 3.15
C ILE A 372 26.47 -1.78 3.77
N ALA A 373 25.61 -1.14 2.98
CA ALA A 373 24.83 -0.01 3.45
C ALA A 373 23.89 -0.42 4.59
N ASP A 374 23.25 -1.59 4.52
CA ASP A 374 22.42 -2.13 5.58
C ASP A 374 23.20 -2.33 6.88
N GLU A 375 24.38 -2.96 6.81
CA GLU A 375 25.23 -3.19 7.99
C GLU A 375 25.74 -1.86 8.57
N LEU A 376 26.19 -0.93 7.72
CA LEU A 376 26.67 0.37 8.18
C LEU A 376 25.57 1.21 8.81
N THR A 377 24.34 1.18 8.28
CA THR A 377 23.21 1.93 8.88
C THR A 377 22.79 1.43 10.26
N ARG A 378 23.15 0.20 10.63
CA ARG A 378 22.92 -0.33 12.00
C ARG A 378 23.90 0.24 13.01
N ILE A 379 25.08 0.66 12.56
CA ILE A 379 26.22 0.99 13.41
C ILE A 379 26.48 2.50 13.43
N LEU A 380 26.46 3.14 12.28
CA LEU A 380 26.73 4.57 12.17
C LEU A 380 25.55 5.39 12.71
N PRO A 381 25.83 6.48 13.46
CA PRO A 381 24.79 7.35 13.94
C PRO A 381 24.11 8.05 12.76
N VAL A 382 22.79 8.18 12.86
CA VAL A 382 22.00 8.87 11.84
C VAL A 382 22.30 10.37 11.96
N PRO A 383 22.76 11.04 10.90
CA PRO A 383 23.01 12.48 10.93
C PRO A 383 21.72 13.24 11.24
N PRO A 384 21.78 14.40 11.93
CA PRO A 384 20.59 15.17 12.28
C PRO A 384 19.65 15.44 11.08
N HIS A 385 20.22 15.81 9.93
CA HIS A 385 19.45 16.07 8.69
C HIS A 385 18.78 14.83 8.05
N TYR A 386 19.07 13.62 8.53
CA TYR A 386 18.41 12.37 8.14
C TYR A 386 17.57 11.76 9.26
N GLN A 387 17.61 12.35 10.47
CA GLN A 387 16.70 11.97 11.53
C GLN A 387 15.29 12.47 11.19
N LEU A 388 14.29 11.72 11.65
CA LEU A 388 12.92 12.16 11.58
C LEU A 388 12.73 13.25 12.64
N GLU A 389 13.02 14.49 12.27
CA GLU A 389 12.91 15.66 13.13
C GLU A 389 11.77 16.55 12.65
N ASN A 390 11.06 17.13 13.61
CA ASN A 390 10.10 18.20 13.34
C ASN A 390 10.90 19.46 13.01
N ILE A 391 10.73 19.98 11.79
CA ILE A 391 11.45 21.19 11.38
C ILE A 391 10.91 22.36 12.19
N THR A 392 11.77 23.01 12.98
CA THR A 392 11.37 24.15 13.82
C THR A 392 11.16 25.40 12.98
N ASP A 393 10.40 26.36 13.52
CA ASP A 393 10.16 27.68 12.90
C ASP A 393 11.48 28.45 12.63
N GLU A 394 12.55 28.15 13.37
CA GLU A 394 13.89 28.72 13.15
C GLU A 394 14.60 28.10 11.94
N MET A 395 14.46 26.78 11.73
CA MET A 395 14.97 26.10 10.53
C MET A 395 14.20 26.53 9.26
N LEU A 396 12.95 26.99 9.44
CA LEU A 396 12.08 27.50 8.38
C LEU A 396 12.45 28.88 7.85
N ALA A 397 13.14 29.70 8.64
CA ALA A 397 13.61 31.01 8.19
C ALA A 397 14.63 30.95 7.02
N VAL A 398 15.16 29.75 6.74
CA VAL A 398 16.10 29.45 5.63
C VAL A 398 15.38 28.76 4.45
N ALA A 399 14.08 28.52 4.53
CA ALA A 399 13.33 27.84 3.48
C ALA A 399 13.30 28.67 2.18
N PRO A 400 13.38 28.03 0.99
CA PRO A 400 13.38 28.75 -0.28
C PRO A 400 12.11 29.58 -0.45
N GLU A 401 12.25 30.79 -1.02
CA GLU A 401 11.16 31.78 -1.21
C GLU A 401 9.99 31.30 -2.09
N ASN A 402 10.06 30.07 -2.64
CA ASN A 402 9.16 29.51 -3.65
C ASN A 402 8.40 28.24 -3.19
N ILE A 403 8.11 28.09 -1.89
CA ILE A 403 7.30 26.95 -1.40
C ILE A 403 5.80 27.27 -1.48
N ILE A 404 5.01 26.33 -2.00
CA ILE A 404 3.54 26.39 -2.01
C ILE A 404 2.99 25.24 -1.16
N SER A 405 2.07 25.57 -0.24
CA SER A 405 1.33 24.58 0.54
C SER A 405 0.00 24.22 -0.11
N PHE A 406 -0.38 22.95 -0.04
CA PHE A 406 -1.72 22.46 -0.32
C PHE A 406 -2.29 21.77 0.92
N ARG A 407 -3.48 22.21 1.35
CA ARG A 407 -4.17 21.73 2.54
C ARG A 407 -5.65 21.57 2.25
N ASP A 408 -6.18 20.37 2.44
CA ASP A 408 -7.63 20.11 2.31
C ASP A 408 -8.35 20.14 3.66
N ASN A 409 -7.66 19.75 4.75
CA ASN A 409 -8.23 19.61 6.10
C ASN A 409 -9.48 18.70 6.16
N GLY A 410 -9.59 17.72 5.26
CA GLY A 410 -10.72 16.80 5.22
C GLY A 410 -12.00 17.38 4.60
N LYS A 411 -11.97 18.56 3.96
CA LYS A 411 -13.16 19.10 3.27
C LYS A 411 -13.71 18.16 2.20
N ILE A 412 -12.86 17.31 1.62
CA ILE A 412 -13.28 16.29 0.65
C ILE A 412 -14.23 15.23 1.26
N LEU A 413 -14.21 15.03 2.58
CA LEU A 413 -15.07 14.08 3.30
C LEU A 413 -16.54 14.32 2.99
N ASN A 414 -16.97 15.59 3.10
CA ASN A 414 -18.36 16.01 2.85
C ASN A 414 -18.77 15.90 1.38
N LYS A 415 -17.81 15.67 0.48
CA LYS A 415 -18.00 15.66 -0.97
C LYS A 415 -17.90 14.27 -1.59
N ILE A 416 -17.47 13.24 -0.84
CA ILE A 416 -17.29 11.87 -1.40
C ILE A 416 -18.59 11.29 -1.93
N ILE A 417 -19.71 11.43 -1.21
CA ILE A 417 -20.99 10.86 -1.66
C ILE A 417 -21.41 11.50 -2.99
N SER A 418 -21.30 12.83 -3.10
CA SER A 418 -21.55 13.55 -4.35
C SER A 418 -20.57 13.14 -5.46
N ALA A 419 -19.31 12.87 -5.12
CA ALA A 419 -18.32 12.37 -6.08
C ALA A 419 -18.72 10.99 -6.64
N VAL A 420 -19.24 10.09 -5.81
CA VAL A 420 -19.77 8.79 -6.24
C VAL A 420 -21.01 8.96 -7.11
N GLU A 421 -21.92 9.86 -6.73
CA GLU A 421 -23.11 10.17 -7.54
C GLU A 421 -22.77 10.71 -8.92
N PHE A 422 -21.75 11.56 -9.03
CA PHE A 422 -21.25 12.03 -10.32
C PHE A 422 -20.82 10.87 -11.24
N ILE A 423 -20.16 9.85 -10.67
CA ILE A 423 -19.75 8.66 -11.40
C ILE A 423 -20.98 7.82 -11.79
N ASP A 424 -21.90 7.58 -10.86
CA ASP A 424 -23.10 6.76 -11.08
C ASP A 424 -24.06 7.37 -12.12
N GLN A 425 -24.09 8.70 -12.22
CA GLN A 425 -24.85 9.44 -13.24
C GLN A 425 -24.21 9.38 -14.63
N GLY A 426 -23.05 8.73 -14.78
CA GLY A 426 -22.39 8.53 -16.07
C GLY A 426 -21.71 9.79 -16.63
N HIS A 427 -21.37 10.76 -15.78
CA HIS A 427 -20.69 11.99 -16.20
C HIS A 427 -19.20 11.79 -16.56
N VAL A 428 -18.64 10.63 -16.22
CA VAL A 428 -17.25 10.30 -16.54
C VAL A 428 -17.13 9.77 -17.97
N GLN A 429 -16.33 10.45 -18.78
CA GLN A 429 -15.99 10.03 -20.13
C GLN A 429 -14.53 9.61 -20.21
N PHE A 430 -14.27 8.54 -20.96
CA PHE A 430 -12.93 8.00 -21.15
C PHE A 430 -12.34 8.35 -22.53
N LEU A 431 -11.02 8.39 -22.60
CA LEU A 431 -10.27 8.45 -23.86
C LEU A 431 -10.43 7.13 -24.63
N LYS A 432 -10.06 7.13 -25.93
CA LYS A 432 -10.14 5.91 -26.77
C LYS A 432 -9.43 4.74 -26.09
N ASN A 433 -10.07 3.57 -26.12
CA ASN A 433 -9.61 2.31 -25.49
C ASN A 433 -9.46 2.41 -23.96
N ASN A 434 -10.23 3.26 -23.28
CA ASN A 434 -10.20 3.45 -21.82
C ASN A 434 -8.81 3.78 -21.25
N LYS A 435 -7.92 4.39 -22.05
CA LYS A 435 -6.54 4.71 -21.67
C LYS A 435 -6.39 5.85 -20.64
N GLY A 436 -7.49 6.40 -20.15
CA GLY A 436 -7.51 7.51 -19.20
C GLY A 436 -8.83 8.29 -19.24
N ILE A 437 -9.02 9.21 -18.30
CA ILE A 437 -10.21 10.05 -18.18
C ILE A 437 -10.05 11.26 -19.12
N LYS A 438 -11.11 11.65 -19.83
CA LYS A 438 -11.07 12.86 -20.66
C LYS A 438 -10.89 14.10 -19.79
N LYS A 439 -10.05 15.04 -20.23
CA LYS A 439 -9.84 16.34 -19.55
C LYS A 439 -11.15 17.09 -19.26
N GLN A 440 -12.13 17.00 -20.16
CA GLN A 440 -13.44 17.63 -19.93
C GLN A 440 -14.15 17.05 -18.70
N SER A 441 -14.18 15.72 -18.53
CA SER A 441 -14.78 15.09 -17.34
C SER A 441 -14.05 15.46 -16.06
N LEU A 442 -12.72 15.65 -16.10
CA LEU A 442 -11.96 16.14 -14.95
C LEU A 442 -12.32 17.60 -14.60
N GLN A 443 -12.49 18.46 -15.59
CA GLN A 443 -12.92 19.84 -15.40
C GLN A 443 -14.36 19.93 -14.90
N ASP A 444 -15.25 19.07 -15.41
CA ASP A 444 -16.64 18.99 -14.96
C ASP A 444 -16.70 18.47 -13.52
N PHE A 445 -15.90 17.47 -13.16
CA PHE A 445 -15.78 16.95 -11.80
C PHE A 445 -15.25 18.01 -10.82
N LYS A 446 -14.17 18.72 -11.19
CA LYS A 446 -13.62 19.86 -10.44
C LYS A 446 -14.71 20.90 -10.14
N LYS A 447 -15.49 21.28 -11.15
CA LYS A 447 -16.58 22.25 -11.03
C LYS A 447 -17.77 21.73 -10.23
N TYR A 448 -18.12 20.45 -10.42
CA TYR A 448 -19.24 19.82 -9.73
C TYR A 448 -19.04 19.77 -8.21
N LEU A 449 -17.80 19.50 -7.78
CA LEU A 449 -17.45 19.41 -6.35
C LEU A 449 -16.83 20.70 -5.79
N LEU A 450 -16.61 21.74 -6.60
CA LEU A 450 -15.75 22.89 -6.29
C LEU A 450 -14.46 22.46 -5.58
N LEU A 451 -13.64 21.69 -6.27
CA LEU A 451 -12.34 21.26 -5.75
C LEU A 451 -11.29 22.35 -5.97
N ASP A 452 -10.60 22.69 -4.89
CA ASP A 452 -9.31 23.36 -4.95
C ASP A 452 -8.28 22.38 -5.51
N GLU A 453 -7.60 22.79 -6.57
CA GLU A 453 -6.60 21.96 -7.22
C GLU A 453 -5.24 22.11 -6.56
N MET A 454 -4.43 21.06 -6.64
CA MET A 454 -3.05 21.11 -6.18
C MET A 454 -2.26 22.14 -7.01
N PRO A 455 -1.32 22.87 -6.39
CA PRO A 455 -0.59 23.98 -7.00
C PRO A 455 0.49 23.54 -8.00
N PHE A 456 0.17 22.56 -8.84
CA PHE A 456 1.02 22.03 -9.90
C PHE A 456 0.40 22.37 -11.26
N GLY A 457 1.09 23.19 -12.06
CA GLY A 457 0.63 23.62 -13.38
C GLY A 457 -0.09 24.98 -13.40
N ASN A 458 -0.83 25.26 -14.47
CA ASN A 458 -1.63 26.49 -14.61
C ASN A 458 -3.01 26.34 -13.93
N GLU A 459 -3.83 27.40 -13.92
CA GLU A 459 -5.19 27.39 -13.35
C GLU A 459 -6.11 26.26 -13.89
N ASN A 460 -5.76 25.70 -15.05
CA ASN A 460 -6.43 24.57 -15.68
C ASN A 460 -5.93 23.19 -15.21
N SER A 461 -5.11 23.13 -14.16
CA SER A 461 -4.71 21.86 -13.53
C SER A 461 -5.92 21.09 -13.03
N THR A 462 -5.84 19.77 -13.11
CA THR A 462 -6.87 18.81 -12.66
C THR A 462 -6.24 17.64 -11.90
N LEU A 463 -5.03 17.81 -11.37
CA LEU A 463 -4.29 16.71 -10.76
C LEU A 463 -5.06 16.12 -9.59
N ARG A 464 -5.59 16.96 -8.69
CA ARG A 464 -6.35 16.48 -7.53
C ARG A 464 -7.63 15.79 -7.98
N SER A 465 -8.35 16.40 -8.92
CA SER A 465 -9.56 15.81 -9.51
C SER A 465 -9.28 14.44 -10.13
N GLU A 466 -8.17 14.29 -10.84
CA GLU A 466 -7.75 13.03 -11.45
C GLU A 466 -7.41 11.97 -10.40
N LEU A 467 -6.69 12.35 -9.33
CA LEU A 467 -6.34 11.45 -8.24
C LEU A 467 -7.58 10.90 -7.53
N ILE A 468 -8.52 11.78 -7.17
CA ILE A 468 -9.76 11.41 -6.49
C ILE A 468 -10.63 10.57 -7.41
N LEU A 469 -10.90 11.03 -8.63
CA LEU A 469 -11.80 10.35 -9.55
C LEU A 469 -11.27 8.97 -9.97
N SER A 470 -9.96 8.85 -10.23
CA SER A 470 -9.32 7.57 -10.56
C SER A 470 -9.37 6.57 -9.40
N THR A 471 -9.27 7.06 -8.16
CA THR A 471 -9.42 6.23 -6.96
C THR A 471 -10.87 5.76 -6.83
N LEU A 472 -11.84 6.67 -6.89
CA LEU A 472 -13.25 6.34 -6.74
C LEU A 472 -13.80 5.44 -7.84
N LEU A 473 -13.35 5.58 -9.10
CA LEU A 473 -13.80 4.73 -10.21
C LEU A 473 -13.53 3.24 -9.96
N LYS A 474 -12.46 2.92 -9.23
CA LYS A 474 -12.11 1.55 -8.84
C LYS A 474 -12.81 1.12 -7.56
N GLN A 475 -13.00 2.08 -6.64
CA GLN A 475 -13.40 1.81 -5.26
C GLN A 475 -14.89 2.02 -4.96
N LYS A 476 -15.68 2.61 -5.87
CA LYS A 476 -17.04 3.07 -5.56
C LYS A 476 -17.95 1.99 -4.98
N ASN A 477 -17.74 0.72 -5.34
CA ASN A 477 -18.56 -0.40 -4.84
C ASN A 477 -18.23 -0.78 -3.39
N ALA A 478 -17.04 -0.41 -2.89
CA ALA A 478 -16.63 -0.59 -1.50
C ALA A 478 -17.13 0.54 -0.58
N ILE A 479 -17.71 1.59 -1.16
CA ILE A 479 -18.24 2.74 -0.42
C ILE A 479 -19.68 2.43 0.00
N ASP A 480 -19.84 2.05 1.26
CA ASP A 480 -21.16 1.94 1.88
C ASP A 480 -21.58 3.29 2.44
N LYS A 481 -22.56 3.93 1.77
CA LYS A 481 -23.09 5.26 2.12
C LYS A 481 -23.69 5.33 3.54
N ASN A 482 -23.92 4.18 4.18
CA ASN A 482 -24.50 4.11 5.53
C ASN A 482 -23.44 4.00 6.64
N LYS A 483 -22.15 3.86 6.29
CA LYS A 483 -21.06 3.79 7.28
C LYS A 483 -20.65 5.18 7.75
N ASP A 484 -20.12 5.24 8.97
CA ASP A 484 -19.41 6.42 9.47
C ASP A 484 -18.25 6.79 8.54
N ILE A 485 -17.91 8.09 8.49
CA ILE A 485 -16.88 8.67 7.64
C ILE A 485 -15.52 7.97 7.81
N LYS A 486 -15.14 7.59 9.04
CA LYS A 486 -13.88 6.90 9.30
C LYS A 486 -13.85 5.51 8.66
N GLU A 487 -14.95 4.77 8.76
CA GLU A 487 -15.09 3.43 8.17
C GLU A 487 -15.25 3.48 6.64
N LEU A 488 -15.89 4.52 6.11
CA LEU A 488 -15.98 4.81 4.68
C LEU A 488 -14.59 5.05 4.06
N TYR A 489 -13.72 5.76 4.76
CA TYR A 489 -12.35 5.99 4.30
C TYR A 489 -11.48 4.75 4.44
N LYS A 490 -11.59 4.01 5.55
CA LYS A 490 -10.89 2.73 5.67
C LYS A 490 -11.26 1.79 4.51
N SER A 491 -12.54 1.74 4.10
CA SER A 491 -12.95 0.92 2.96
C SER A 491 -12.42 1.45 1.62
N LEU A 492 -12.33 2.77 1.44
CA LEU A 492 -11.75 3.39 0.25
C LEU A 492 -10.27 3.03 0.06
N PHE A 493 -9.51 3.01 1.16
CA PHE A 493 -8.07 2.81 1.11
C PHE A 493 -7.65 1.33 1.24
N PHE A 494 -8.53 0.44 1.71
CA PHE A 494 -8.21 -0.97 1.89
C PHE A 494 -7.69 -1.64 0.60
N PRO A 495 -8.33 -1.53 -0.58
CA PRO A 495 -7.86 -2.28 -1.75
C PRO A 495 -6.58 -1.74 -2.40
N PHE A 496 -6.04 -0.60 -1.95
CA PHE A 496 -4.66 -0.25 -2.28
C PHE A 496 -3.67 -1.34 -1.84
N THR A 497 -4.03 -2.18 -0.87
CA THR A 497 -3.24 -3.33 -0.43
C THR A 497 -3.28 -4.53 -1.38
N THR A 498 -4.08 -4.55 -2.44
CA THR A 498 -4.26 -5.80 -3.22
C THR A 498 -4.27 -5.64 -4.74
N GLU A 499 -4.43 -4.44 -5.28
CA GLU A 499 -4.59 -4.26 -6.73
C GLU A 499 -3.40 -3.52 -7.37
N ILE A 500 -2.84 -4.08 -8.44
CA ILE A 500 -1.74 -3.41 -9.13
C ILE A 500 -2.19 -2.24 -10.01
N ASP A 501 -3.47 -2.15 -10.35
CA ASP A 501 -3.95 -1.13 -11.27
C ASP A 501 -3.66 0.29 -10.77
N TYR A 502 -3.37 0.46 -9.48
CA TYR A 502 -2.93 1.73 -8.89
C TYR A 502 -1.50 2.14 -9.25
N CYS A 503 -0.68 1.26 -9.83
CA CYS A 503 0.64 1.62 -10.38
C CYS A 503 0.55 2.83 -11.32
N ALA A 504 -0.44 2.87 -12.21
CA ALA A 504 -0.59 3.99 -13.14
C ALA A 504 -0.91 5.33 -12.43
N LEU A 505 -1.48 5.27 -11.22
CA LEU A 505 -1.79 6.44 -10.40
C LEU A 505 -0.52 6.98 -9.73
N PHE A 506 0.25 6.11 -9.08
CA PHE A 506 1.40 6.51 -8.27
C PHE A 506 2.69 6.67 -9.06
N ILE A 507 2.88 5.83 -10.08
CA ILE A 507 4.08 5.77 -10.93
C ILE A 507 3.68 5.84 -12.41
N PRO A 508 3.06 6.96 -12.86
CA PRO A 508 2.51 7.08 -14.21
C PRO A 508 3.57 6.95 -15.32
N HIS A 509 4.84 7.20 -14.99
CA HIS A 509 5.99 7.06 -15.88
C HIS A 509 6.43 5.61 -16.10
N ILE A 510 5.93 4.65 -15.33
CA ILE A 510 6.21 3.21 -15.52
C ILE A 510 5.07 2.56 -16.31
N THR A 511 5.43 1.75 -17.30
CA THR A 511 4.55 0.85 -18.03
C THR A 511 4.88 -0.57 -17.64
N LEU A 512 3.86 -1.31 -17.19
CA LEU A 512 3.96 -2.75 -16.98
C LEU A 512 3.77 -3.45 -18.33
N MET A 513 4.69 -4.34 -18.69
CA MET A 513 4.58 -5.18 -19.88
C MET A 513 3.67 -6.39 -19.66
N TYR A 514 3.57 -6.83 -18.40
CA TYR A 514 2.72 -7.92 -17.96
C TYR A 514 2.02 -7.50 -16.68
N TYR A 515 0.81 -8.01 -16.45
CA TYR A 515 0.19 -7.94 -15.14
C TYR A 515 0.87 -8.96 -14.23
N PRO A 516 1.42 -8.53 -13.09
CA PRO A 516 1.90 -9.46 -12.08
C PRO A 516 0.73 -10.27 -11.55
N ASP A 517 1.03 -11.51 -11.19
CA ASP A 517 0.11 -12.30 -10.40
C ASP A 517 -0.03 -11.71 -8.99
N THR A 518 -1.04 -12.18 -8.25
CA THR A 518 -1.26 -11.75 -6.87
C THR A 518 -0.08 -12.09 -5.95
N SER A 519 0.76 -13.07 -6.31
CA SER A 519 1.93 -13.49 -5.51
C SER A 519 3.11 -12.52 -5.61
N THR A 520 3.13 -11.67 -6.63
CA THR A 520 4.19 -10.68 -6.87
C THR A 520 3.82 -9.29 -6.36
N ILE A 521 2.56 -9.06 -5.99
CA ILE A 521 2.08 -7.86 -5.30
C ILE A 521 2.35 -8.01 -3.81
N ASN A 522 3.06 -7.04 -3.23
CA ASN A 522 3.21 -6.96 -1.78
C ASN A 522 1.93 -6.40 -1.19
N SER A 523 1.16 -7.18 -0.45
CA SER A 523 -0.11 -6.68 0.09
C SER A 523 0.05 -5.71 1.25
N GLU A 524 1.20 -5.72 1.93
CA GLU A 524 1.42 -4.91 3.13
C GLU A 524 1.97 -3.52 2.80
N TRP A 525 2.35 -3.25 1.55
CA TRP A 525 3.07 -2.03 1.19
C TRP A 525 2.37 -0.74 1.64
N PHE A 526 1.03 -0.66 1.47
CA PHE A 526 0.26 0.51 1.85
C PHE A 526 0.12 0.62 3.38
N THR A 527 -0.16 -0.49 4.06
CA THR A 527 -0.16 -0.57 5.52
C THR A 527 1.18 -0.11 6.09
N ASN A 528 2.28 -0.51 5.47
CA ASN A 528 3.63 -0.10 5.84
C ASN A 528 3.87 1.40 5.66
N VAL A 529 3.32 2.02 4.62
CA VAL A 529 3.34 3.49 4.47
C VAL A 529 2.53 4.17 5.58
N LEU A 530 1.34 3.67 5.91
CA LEU A 530 0.53 4.22 7.00
C LEU A 530 1.22 4.05 8.36
N LEU A 531 1.85 2.91 8.63
CA LEU A 531 2.65 2.66 9.83
C LEU A 531 3.83 3.62 9.92
N ALA A 532 4.52 3.88 8.81
CA ALA A 532 5.59 4.88 8.77
C ALA A 532 5.05 6.28 9.08
N LEU A 533 3.90 6.67 8.51
CA LEU A 533 3.23 7.95 8.79
C LEU A 533 2.82 8.08 10.26
N LYS A 534 2.43 7.00 10.95
CA LYS A 534 2.10 7.09 12.38
C LYS A 534 3.26 7.62 13.23
N ALA A 535 4.52 7.41 12.79
CA ALA A 535 5.69 7.93 13.49
C ALA A 535 5.84 9.46 13.39
N THR A 536 5.05 10.14 12.56
CA THR A 536 5.08 11.60 12.40
C THR A 536 4.02 12.33 13.23
N ARG A 537 3.32 11.63 14.14
CA ARG A 537 2.27 12.22 15.00
C ARG A 537 2.77 13.46 15.74
N GLY A 538 1.98 14.54 15.74
CA GLY A 538 2.33 15.79 16.42
C GLY A 538 3.49 16.58 15.79
N MET A 539 4.08 16.12 14.69
CA MET A 539 5.08 16.88 13.94
C MET A 539 4.38 17.92 13.08
N LYS A 540 4.74 19.19 13.25
CA LYS A 540 4.17 20.30 12.47
C LYS A 540 4.59 20.25 11.01
N ARG A 541 5.82 19.78 10.74
CA ARG A 541 6.38 19.68 9.40
C ARG A 541 7.48 18.64 9.34
N VAL A 542 7.40 17.79 8.33
CA VAL A 542 8.31 16.66 8.11
C VAL A 542 8.91 16.78 6.73
N SER A 543 10.24 16.68 6.63
CA SER A 543 10.91 16.56 5.33
C SER A 543 10.61 15.19 4.71
N PHE A 544 10.22 15.18 3.43
CA PHE A 544 10.08 13.95 2.67
C PHE A 544 11.38 13.13 2.67
N GLN A 545 12.54 13.79 2.59
CA GLN A 545 13.84 13.13 2.59
C GLN A 545 14.12 12.44 3.93
N SER A 546 13.86 13.10 5.06
CA SER A 546 14.01 12.50 6.40
C SER A 546 13.04 11.34 6.62
N PHE A 547 11.80 11.47 6.14
CA PHE A 547 10.81 10.39 6.18
C PHE A 547 11.26 9.16 5.37
N MET A 548 11.78 9.39 4.17
CA MET A 548 12.32 8.33 3.31
C MET A 548 13.53 7.64 3.96
N SER A 549 14.44 8.41 4.56
CA SER A 549 15.61 7.86 5.25
C SER A 549 15.21 7.02 6.47
N LYS A 550 14.14 7.38 7.18
CA LYS A 550 13.55 6.53 8.23
C LYS A 550 13.05 5.20 7.66
N ILE A 551 12.27 5.23 6.58
CA ILE A 551 11.74 4.01 5.92
C ILE A 551 12.88 3.07 5.52
N ILE A 552 13.96 3.61 4.92
CA ILE A 552 15.15 2.83 4.55
C ILE A 552 15.80 2.20 5.79
N ARG A 553 16.04 3.01 6.84
CA ARG A 553 16.72 2.57 8.06
C ARG A 553 15.95 1.48 8.80
N GLU A 554 14.64 1.63 8.88
CA GLU A 554 13.75 0.67 9.53
C GLU A 554 13.38 -0.50 8.61
N LYS A 555 13.94 -0.53 7.39
CA LYS A 555 13.71 -1.57 6.37
C LYS A 555 12.21 -1.80 6.12
N ILE A 556 11.42 -0.72 6.17
CA ILE A 556 9.98 -0.78 5.96
C ILE A 556 9.73 -1.07 4.49
N ASN A 557 9.17 -2.23 4.18
CA ASN A 557 8.93 -2.66 2.80
C ASN A 557 7.71 -1.94 2.21
N ILE A 558 7.96 -0.84 1.51
CA ILE A 558 6.95 -0.04 0.79
C ILE A 558 6.88 -0.36 -0.72
N SER A 559 7.59 -1.39 -1.17
CA SER A 559 7.55 -1.81 -2.58
C SER A 559 6.20 -2.44 -2.88
N LEU A 560 5.44 -1.91 -3.84
CA LEU A 560 4.15 -2.47 -4.26
C LEU A 560 4.32 -3.81 -5.00
N VAL A 561 5.41 -3.98 -5.73
CA VAL A 561 5.72 -5.19 -6.52
C VAL A 561 7.13 -5.67 -6.20
N ASN A 562 7.38 -6.98 -6.27
CA ASN A 562 8.72 -7.53 -6.12
C ASN A 562 9.71 -6.91 -7.14
N LYS A 563 10.90 -6.57 -6.66
CA LYS A 563 12.04 -6.03 -7.44
C LYS A 563 12.35 -6.85 -8.71
N ASN A 564 12.35 -8.19 -8.61
CA ASN A 564 12.63 -9.08 -9.75
C ASN A 564 11.59 -8.95 -10.86
N PHE A 565 10.32 -8.78 -10.51
CA PHE A 565 9.26 -8.56 -11.50
C PHE A 565 9.49 -7.26 -12.25
N LEU A 566 9.87 -6.19 -11.54
CA LEU A 566 10.14 -4.89 -12.15
C LEU A 566 11.28 -4.97 -13.18
N TYR A 567 12.32 -5.75 -12.88
CA TYR A 567 13.49 -5.89 -13.75
C TYR A 567 13.18 -6.51 -15.09
N HIS A 568 12.27 -7.49 -15.10
CA HIS A 568 11.95 -8.24 -16.30
C HIS A 568 10.75 -7.68 -17.05
N TYR A 569 9.84 -7.00 -16.37
CA TYR A 569 8.50 -6.74 -16.89
C TYR A 569 8.05 -5.28 -16.82
N THR A 570 8.96 -4.33 -16.57
CA THR A 570 8.62 -2.90 -16.61
C THR A 570 9.49 -2.11 -17.56
N ARG A 571 8.91 -1.03 -18.10
CA ARG A 571 9.57 -0.05 -18.95
C ARG A 571 9.18 1.35 -18.54
N LEU A 572 10.09 2.28 -18.74
CA LEU A 572 9.82 3.70 -18.56
C LEU A 572 9.15 4.27 -19.81
N LYS A 573 8.10 5.07 -19.64
CA LYS A 573 7.43 5.79 -20.73
C LYS A 573 8.32 6.90 -21.26
N ASN A 574 8.33 7.05 -22.58
CA ASN A 574 9.12 8.07 -23.27
C ASN A 574 8.67 9.51 -22.93
N ASP A 575 7.37 9.71 -22.65
CA ASP A 575 6.80 11.05 -22.40
C ASP A 575 7.25 11.69 -21.07
N PHE A 576 7.83 10.87 -20.17
CA PHE A 576 8.30 11.29 -18.86
C PHE A 576 9.83 11.40 -18.80
N ARG A 577 10.48 11.41 -19.99
CA ARG A 577 11.93 11.39 -20.18
C ARG A 577 12.41 12.49 -21.13
N ILE A 578 13.71 12.77 -21.04
CA ILE A 578 14.48 13.51 -22.06
C ILE A 578 15.15 12.52 -23.07
N SER A 579 15.02 11.19 -22.92
CA SER A 579 15.72 10.18 -23.75
C SER A 579 14.83 9.08 -24.38
N TYR A 580 15.31 8.51 -25.50
CA TYR A 580 14.57 7.74 -26.53
C TYR A 580 14.44 6.20 -26.37
N TYR A 581 14.90 5.57 -25.28
CA TYR A 581 14.96 4.08 -25.19
C TYR A 581 14.23 3.46 -23.99
N ASN A 582 13.59 2.30 -24.18
CA ASN A 582 12.98 1.47 -23.14
C ASN A 582 14.05 0.82 -22.23
N GLU A 583 14.46 1.48 -21.14
CA GLU A 583 15.34 0.85 -20.14
C GLU A 583 14.50 0.13 -19.08
N PRO A 584 14.86 -1.13 -18.73
CA PRO A 584 14.27 -1.80 -17.58
C PRO A 584 14.71 -1.12 -16.29
N ILE A 585 13.88 -1.24 -15.25
CA ILE A 585 14.31 -0.90 -13.89
C ILE A 585 15.38 -1.92 -13.50
N ASN A 586 16.45 -1.48 -12.85
CA ASN A 586 17.55 -2.33 -12.38
C ASN A 586 17.97 -1.89 -10.97
N ASP A 587 19.02 -2.49 -10.41
CA ASP A 587 19.46 -2.16 -9.05
C ASP A 587 19.71 -0.66 -8.89
N ASP A 588 20.38 -0.02 -9.84
CA ASP A 588 20.76 1.41 -9.77
C ASP A 588 19.58 2.36 -9.86
N THR A 589 18.54 1.96 -10.58
CA THR A 589 17.39 2.82 -10.88
C THR A 589 16.17 2.49 -10.04
N TYR A 590 16.17 1.37 -9.34
CA TYR A 590 15.04 0.92 -8.52
C TYR A 590 14.61 1.96 -7.49
N PHE A 591 15.56 2.60 -6.81
CA PHE A 591 15.19 3.57 -5.79
C PHE A 591 14.63 4.87 -6.39
N SER A 592 15.38 5.47 -7.31
CA SER A 592 15.08 6.77 -7.90
C SER A 592 13.89 6.75 -8.87
N TYR A 593 13.65 5.63 -9.56
CA TYR A 593 12.59 5.53 -10.55
C TYR A 593 11.36 4.79 -10.08
N TYR A 594 11.45 4.01 -9.00
CA TYR A 594 10.32 3.25 -8.48
C TYR A 594 9.95 3.63 -7.06
N ILE A 595 10.82 3.38 -6.08
CA ILE A 595 10.47 3.55 -4.65
C ILE A 595 10.12 5.00 -4.31
N GLU A 596 11.00 5.96 -4.62
CA GLU A 596 10.75 7.36 -4.31
C GLU A 596 9.51 7.92 -5.05
N PRO A 597 9.36 7.74 -6.37
CA PRO A 597 8.16 8.16 -7.09
C PRO A 597 6.87 7.50 -6.59
N LEU A 598 6.90 6.21 -6.24
CA LEU A 598 5.76 5.48 -5.69
C LEU A 598 5.32 6.10 -4.37
N LEU A 599 6.27 6.37 -3.46
CA LEU A 599 5.96 7.00 -2.18
C LEU A 599 5.43 8.42 -2.38
N LYS A 600 6.06 9.24 -3.24
CA LYS A 600 5.58 10.59 -3.57
C LYS A 600 4.17 10.56 -4.16
N GLY A 601 3.90 9.66 -5.12
CA GLY A 601 2.56 9.49 -5.68
C GLY A 601 1.52 9.12 -4.62
N MET A 602 1.87 8.24 -3.69
CA MET A 602 1.00 7.90 -2.56
C MET A 602 0.76 9.11 -1.63
N MET A 603 1.79 9.88 -1.29
CA MET A 603 1.65 11.12 -0.51
C MET A 603 0.67 12.10 -1.18
N TYR A 604 0.74 12.26 -2.51
CA TYR A 604 -0.22 13.08 -3.25
C TYR A 604 -1.65 12.55 -3.18
N VAL A 605 -1.86 11.23 -3.25
CA VAL A 605 -3.20 10.66 -3.07
C VAL A 605 -3.72 10.92 -1.65
N LEU A 606 -2.90 10.67 -0.62
CA LEU A 606 -3.28 10.97 0.76
C LEU A 606 -3.59 12.46 0.96
N ALA A 607 -2.85 13.35 0.31
CA ALA A 607 -3.10 14.78 0.32
C ALA A 607 -4.39 15.17 -0.40
N ALA A 608 -4.69 14.54 -1.54
CA ALA A 608 -5.93 14.80 -2.29
C ALA A 608 -7.18 14.47 -1.48
N PHE A 609 -7.08 13.47 -0.60
CA PHE A 609 -8.10 13.05 0.36
C PHE A 609 -7.99 13.72 1.74
N GLY A 610 -7.06 14.67 1.90
CA GLY A 610 -6.92 15.49 3.10
C GLY A 610 -6.34 14.79 4.33
N ILE A 611 -5.72 13.61 4.17
CA ILE A 611 -5.06 12.87 5.27
C ILE A 611 -3.73 13.56 5.65
N ILE A 612 -3.03 14.10 4.66
CA ILE A 612 -1.81 14.87 4.90
C ILE A 612 -1.90 16.21 4.20
N ASP A 613 -1.19 17.19 4.74
CA ASP A 613 -0.90 18.44 4.06
C ASP A 613 0.47 18.33 3.40
N ILE A 614 0.65 18.94 2.23
CA ILE A 614 1.91 18.89 1.49
C ILE A 614 2.42 20.29 1.18
N GLU A 615 3.74 20.42 1.12
CA GLU A 615 4.41 21.62 0.66
C GLU A 615 5.44 21.28 -0.43
N ILE A 616 5.39 22.06 -1.51
CA ILE A 616 6.14 21.80 -2.73
C ILE A 616 6.90 23.02 -3.19
N THR A 617 8.10 22.83 -3.74
CA THR A 617 8.83 23.91 -4.40
C THR A 617 8.27 24.17 -5.80
N LYS A 618 7.95 25.43 -6.10
CA LYS A 618 7.30 25.89 -7.34
C LYS A 618 8.18 25.75 -8.59
N GLU A 619 9.50 25.61 -8.42
CA GLU A 619 10.47 25.54 -9.53
C GLU A 619 11.29 24.26 -9.52
N LEU A 620 11.17 23.48 -10.60
CA LEU A 620 12.36 22.91 -11.23
C LEU A 620 12.55 23.70 -12.52
N SER A 621 13.36 24.76 -12.48
CA SER A 621 13.77 25.43 -13.71
C SER A 621 14.44 24.38 -14.61
N MET A 622 13.88 24.14 -15.79
CA MET A 622 14.44 23.23 -16.81
C MET A 622 15.93 23.50 -17.09
N ASN A 623 16.42 24.69 -16.76
CA ASN A 623 17.80 25.15 -16.96
C ASN A 623 18.81 24.64 -15.92
N ASN A 624 18.38 24.08 -14.78
CA ASN A 624 19.28 23.45 -13.79
C ASN A 624 19.49 21.94 -14.04
N LEU A 625 18.76 21.37 -15.01
CA LEU A 625 18.76 19.94 -15.34
C LEU A 625 19.87 19.62 -16.36
N THR A 626 21.13 19.79 -15.99
CA THR A 626 22.25 19.36 -16.86
C THR A 626 22.81 18.01 -16.40
N GLY A 627 22.32 16.94 -17.04
CA GLY A 627 23.01 15.65 -17.11
C GLY A 627 22.52 14.51 -16.22
N GLU A 628 21.51 14.75 -15.36
CA GLU A 628 20.87 13.67 -14.61
C GLU A 628 19.56 13.22 -15.27
N LYS A 629 19.36 11.89 -15.35
CA LYS A 629 18.14 11.27 -15.85
C LYS A 629 16.99 11.50 -14.85
N ILE A 630 16.41 12.70 -14.86
CA ILE A 630 15.30 13.05 -13.96
C ILE A 630 13.98 12.60 -14.57
N ILE A 631 13.21 11.82 -13.83
CA ILE A 631 11.85 11.41 -14.22
C ILE A 631 10.88 12.51 -13.84
N LEU A 632 10.22 13.10 -14.83
CA LEU A 632 9.28 14.19 -14.63
C LEU A 632 7.90 13.68 -14.21
N THR A 633 7.75 13.14 -13.00
CA THR A 633 6.40 12.85 -12.48
C THR A 633 5.72 14.13 -11.99
N PRO A 634 4.38 14.18 -11.95
CA PRO A 634 3.66 15.30 -11.30
C PRO A 634 4.00 15.46 -9.81
N TYR A 635 4.65 14.47 -9.20
CA TYR A 635 4.88 14.37 -7.77
C TYR A 635 6.31 14.76 -7.35
N ILE A 636 7.18 15.07 -8.31
CA ILE A 636 8.63 15.21 -8.08
C ILE A 636 8.98 16.28 -7.03
N ASN A 637 8.20 17.35 -6.94
CA ASN A 637 8.46 18.52 -6.10
C ASN A 637 7.97 18.40 -4.65
N LEU A 638 7.64 17.20 -4.15
CA LEU A 638 7.30 17.03 -2.74
C LEU A 638 8.53 17.18 -1.85
N ASP A 639 8.56 18.25 -1.06
CA ASP A 639 9.66 18.56 -0.14
C ASP A 639 9.26 18.28 1.32
N TYR A 640 8.05 18.70 1.70
CA TYR A 640 7.56 18.57 3.07
C TYR A 640 6.10 18.12 3.13
N PHE A 641 5.74 17.54 4.26
CA PHE A 641 4.36 17.20 4.58
C PHE A 641 4.14 17.23 6.09
N ASN A 642 2.88 17.17 6.51
CA ASN A 642 2.48 16.91 7.89
C ASN A 642 1.17 16.13 7.91
N LEU A 643 0.90 15.42 9.00
CA LEU A 643 -0.43 14.88 9.23
C LEU A 643 -1.40 16.06 9.39
N SER A 644 -2.53 16.01 8.69
CA SER A 644 -3.62 16.94 8.93
C SER A 644 -4.37 16.51 10.20
N GLN A 645 -5.24 17.38 10.72
CA GLN A 645 -6.13 17.00 11.84
C GLN A 645 -7.01 15.78 11.48
N PHE A 646 -7.46 15.70 10.22
CA PHE A 646 -8.19 14.53 9.73
C PHE A 646 -7.28 13.28 9.65
N GLY A 647 -6.04 13.42 9.20
CA GLY A 647 -5.08 12.33 9.16
C GLY A 647 -4.80 11.74 10.55
N GLU A 648 -4.71 12.59 11.57
CA GLU A 648 -4.58 12.12 12.95
C GLU A 648 -5.83 11.34 13.40
N TYR A 649 -7.04 11.87 13.14
CA TYR A 649 -8.29 11.16 13.40
C TYR A 649 -8.40 9.82 12.65
N PHE A 650 -7.94 9.77 11.40
CA PHE A 650 -7.96 8.59 10.55
C PHE A 650 -6.98 7.50 11.03
N LEU A 651 -5.74 7.87 11.36
CA LEU A 651 -4.66 6.93 11.69
C LEU A 651 -4.66 6.44 13.13
N PHE A 652 -5.21 7.23 14.06
CA PHE A 652 -5.13 6.95 15.49
C PHE A 652 -6.53 6.72 16.08
N ASP A 653 -6.64 5.68 16.90
CA ASP A 653 -7.91 5.32 17.54
C ASP A 653 -8.18 6.18 18.79
N ASP A 654 -7.15 6.81 19.35
CA ASP A 654 -7.20 7.70 20.52
C ASP A 654 -7.33 9.20 20.17
N ALA A 655 -7.29 9.54 18.88
CA ALA A 655 -7.58 10.91 18.43
C ALA A 655 -9.07 11.18 18.69
N SER A 656 -9.36 12.14 19.59
CA SER A 656 -10.70 12.41 20.15
C SER A 656 -11.82 12.48 19.11
N ASP A 657 -13.02 12.08 19.51
CA ASP A 657 -14.31 12.28 18.81
C ASP A 657 -14.62 13.75 18.44
N ASN A 658 -13.79 14.71 18.85
CA ASN A 658 -13.90 16.13 18.54
C ASN A 658 -13.32 16.53 17.16
N PHE A 659 -13.03 15.58 16.26
CA PHE A 659 -12.79 15.94 14.87
C PHE A 659 -14.08 16.50 14.26
N SER A 660 -14.22 17.82 14.29
CA SER A 660 -15.22 18.54 13.52
C SER A 660 -14.57 18.99 12.21
N ILE A 661 -15.18 18.64 11.09
CA ILE A 661 -14.88 19.33 9.82
C ILE A 661 -15.26 20.78 10.09
N THR A 662 -14.28 21.68 10.25
CA THR A 662 -14.55 23.10 10.39
C THR A 662 -15.11 23.57 9.06
N ASP A 663 -16.44 23.52 8.94
CA ASP A 663 -17.13 24.37 8.00
C ASP A 663 -16.77 25.81 8.39
N ASN A 664 -16.49 26.66 7.40
CA ASN A 664 -16.99 28.01 7.52
C ASN A 664 -18.51 27.82 7.56
N GLU A 665 -19.09 27.61 8.75
CA GLU A 665 -20.51 27.32 8.93
C GLU A 665 -21.29 28.42 8.23
N THR A 666 -21.73 28.12 7.01
CA THR A 666 -22.58 29.03 6.28
C THR A 666 -23.97 28.79 6.82
N ASN A 667 -24.33 29.55 7.85
CA ASN A 667 -25.57 29.39 8.56
C ASN A 667 -26.71 29.96 7.73
N ILE A 668 -27.66 29.09 7.35
CA ILE A 668 -28.87 29.52 6.63
C ILE A 668 -30.02 29.64 7.61
N THR A 669 -30.62 30.83 7.65
CA THR A 669 -31.86 31.08 8.41
C THR A 669 -33.01 31.31 7.45
N LEU A 670 -34.10 30.56 7.62
CA LEU A 670 -35.35 30.77 6.89
C LEU A 670 -36.27 31.68 7.69
N ASP A 671 -36.80 32.72 7.04
CA ASP A 671 -37.79 33.58 7.68
C ASP A 671 -39.11 32.81 7.91
N GLU A 672 -39.72 33.00 9.09
CA GLU A 672 -40.93 32.28 9.47
C GLU A 672 -42.21 32.86 8.83
N LYS A 673 -42.16 34.11 8.35
CA LYS A 673 -43.33 34.88 7.89
C LYS A 673 -43.30 35.21 6.40
N SER A 674 -42.16 35.01 5.74
CA SER A 674 -41.91 35.34 4.35
C SER A 674 -40.97 34.33 3.70
N LEU A 675 -40.90 34.32 2.37
CA LEU A 675 -40.01 33.43 1.61
C LEU A 675 -38.61 34.04 1.43
N LEU A 676 -38.06 34.58 2.52
CA LEU A 676 -36.72 35.13 2.59
C LEU A 676 -35.79 34.12 3.25
N LEU A 677 -34.61 33.90 2.66
CA LEU A 677 -33.52 33.19 3.29
C LEU A 677 -32.35 34.14 3.56
N TYR A 678 -31.74 33.96 4.73
CA TYR A 678 -30.55 34.68 5.15
C TYR A 678 -29.37 33.72 5.19
N VAL A 679 -28.21 34.17 4.72
CA VAL A 679 -27.00 33.35 4.58
C VAL A 679 -25.87 34.04 5.32
N ASP A 680 -25.43 33.49 6.45
CA ASP A 680 -24.28 33.99 7.18
C ASP A 680 -23.07 33.10 6.90
N GLY A 681 -22.23 33.51 5.96
CA GLY A 681 -21.06 32.77 5.48
C GLY A 681 -20.83 32.96 3.99
N ASP A 682 -19.70 32.46 3.49
CA ASP A 682 -19.22 32.72 2.13
C ASP A 682 -19.06 31.45 1.27
N ASP A 683 -19.71 30.33 1.62
CA ASP A 683 -19.64 29.10 0.83
C ASP A 683 -20.13 29.31 -0.62
N PRO A 684 -19.22 29.29 -1.62
CA PRO A 684 -19.59 29.54 -3.02
C PRO A 684 -20.53 28.48 -3.60
N LEU A 685 -20.49 27.22 -3.12
CA LEU A 685 -21.40 26.15 -3.56
C LEU A 685 -22.82 26.45 -3.12
N LEU A 686 -22.99 26.74 -1.84
CA LEU A 686 -24.28 27.02 -1.25
C LEU A 686 -24.89 28.26 -1.87
N LEU A 687 -24.09 29.33 -2.01
CA LEU A 687 -24.51 30.57 -2.66
C LEU A 687 -24.90 30.35 -4.13
N SER A 688 -24.14 29.58 -4.90
CA SER A 688 -24.49 29.23 -6.28
C SER A 688 -25.79 28.42 -6.37
N GLY A 689 -26.00 27.46 -5.46
CA GLY A 689 -27.24 26.71 -5.36
C GLY A 689 -28.44 27.59 -5.01
N ILE A 690 -28.27 28.50 -4.06
CA ILE A 690 -29.26 29.52 -3.68
C ILE A 690 -29.60 30.41 -4.86
N HIS A 691 -28.60 30.89 -5.62
CA HIS A 691 -28.80 31.71 -6.82
C HIS A 691 -29.60 31.00 -7.93
N ASN A 692 -29.65 29.67 -7.93
CA ASN A 692 -30.47 28.92 -8.88
C ASN A 692 -31.95 28.88 -8.50
N ILE A 693 -32.29 29.08 -7.22
CA ILE A 693 -33.67 28.98 -6.70
C ILE A 693 -34.23 30.29 -6.14
N ALA A 694 -33.37 31.27 -5.88
CA ALA A 694 -33.69 32.53 -5.22
C ALA A 694 -33.03 33.73 -5.91
N GLU A 695 -33.65 34.90 -5.77
CA GLU A 695 -33.13 36.16 -6.27
C GLU A 695 -32.50 36.94 -5.11
N LYS A 696 -31.28 37.46 -5.29
CA LYS A 696 -30.59 38.25 -4.25
C LYS A 696 -31.31 39.60 -4.09
N VAL A 697 -31.67 39.96 -2.85
CA VAL A 697 -32.34 41.23 -2.52
C VAL A 697 -31.36 42.21 -1.88
N PHE A 698 -30.60 41.74 -0.89
CA PHE A 698 -29.53 42.49 -0.21
C PHE A 698 -28.33 41.57 0.02
N ASP A 699 -27.24 42.10 0.60
CA ASP A 699 -26.16 41.24 1.07
C ASP A 699 -26.69 40.22 2.07
N ASN A 700 -26.32 38.95 1.84
CA ASN A 700 -26.71 37.81 2.67
C ASN A 700 -28.23 37.55 2.76
N CYS A 701 -29.05 38.13 1.87
CA CYS A 701 -30.51 37.97 1.88
C CYS A 701 -31.07 37.70 0.48
N TYR A 702 -31.85 36.63 0.35
CA TYR A 702 -32.39 36.12 -0.91
C TYR A 702 -33.89 35.85 -0.82
N LEU A 703 -34.62 36.23 -1.87
CA LEU A 703 -36.06 36.03 -1.98
C LEU A 703 -36.36 34.84 -2.89
N VAL A 704 -37.15 33.90 -2.38
CA VAL A 704 -37.66 32.78 -3.15
C VAL A 704 -39.06 33.13 -3.66
N THR A 705 -39.21 33.13 -4.97
CA THR A 705 -40.50 33.24 -5.65
C THR A 705 -40.81 31.97 -6.41
N MET A 706 -42.07 31.78 -6.79
CA MET A 706 -42.47 30.65 -7.64
C MET A 706 -41.68 30.64 -8.97
N LYS A 707 -41.39 31.83 -9.51
CA LYS A 707 -40.63 31.99 -10.75
C LYS A 707 -39.16 31.64 -10.55
N SER A 708 -38.52 32.16 -9.50
CA SER A 708 -37.09 31.90 -9.25
C SER A 708 -36.86 30.41 -8.97
N PHE A 709 -37.71 29.80 -8.13
CA PHE A 709 -37.59 28.41 -7.69
C PHE A 709 -37.74 27.41 -8.84
N LEU A 710 -38.65 27.69 -9.79
CA LEU A 710 -38.91 26.80 -10.94
C LEU A 710 -38.12 27.19 -12.20
N SER A 711 -37.36 28.29 -12.19
CA SER A 711 -36.72 28.86 -13.39
C SER A 711 -35.78 27.89 -14.12
N LYS A 712 -35.17 26.95 -13.39
CA LYS A 712 -34.24 25.93 -13.89
C LYS A 712 -34.87 24.54 -14.04
N CYS A 713 -36.12 24.36 -13.61
CA CYS A 713 -36.82 23.07 -13.68
C CYS A 713 -37.53 22.92 -15.04
N LYS A 714 -37.03 22.05 -15.91
CA LYS A 714 -37.67 21.72 -17.20
C LYS A 714 -38.48 20.43 -17.14
N THR A 715 -38.15 19.55 -16.22
CA THR A 715 -38.78 18.24 -16.05
C THR A 715 -39.22 17.99 -14.61
N GLN A 716 -40.08 16.98 -14.41
CA GLN A 716 -40.43 16.50 -13.07
C GLN A 716 -39.19 16.02 -12.29
N SER A 717 -38.17 15.51 -12.99
CA SER A 717 -36.92 15.06 -12.37
C SER A 717 -36.13 16.23 -11.80
N ASP A 718 -36.00 17.32 -12.57
CA ASP A 718 -35.29 18.53 -12.14
C ASP A 718 -35.93 19.13 -10.88
N TYR A 719 -37.27 19.09 -10.81
CA TYR A 719 -38.00 19.51 -9.61
C TYR A 719 -37.67 18.64 -8.40
N LYS A 720 -37.71 17.31 -8.54
CA LYS A 720 -37.36 16.38 -7.46
C LYS A 720 -35.93 16.60 -6.96
N GLN A 721 -34.99 16.84 -7.87
CA GLN A 721 -33.60 17.15 -7.52
C GLN A 721 -33.49 18.48 -6.77
N THR A 722 -34.20 19.52 -7.21
CA THR A 722 -34.22 20.83 -6.56
C THR A 722 -34.78 20.75 -5.13
N ILE A 723 -35.85 19.97 -4.93
CA ILE A 723 -36.43 19.71 -3.60
C ILE A 723 -35.48 18.91 -2.71
N SER A 724 -34.84 17.87 -3.26
CA SER A 724 -33.84 17.07 -2.55
C SER A 724 -32.66 17.95 -2.10
N TRP A 725 -32.17 18.82 -2.99
CA TRP A 725 -31.12 19.76 -2.68
C TRP A 725 -31.54 20.76 -1.59
N PHE A 726 -32.73 21.35 -1.69
CA PHE A 726 -33.27 22.25 -0.66
C PHE A 726 -33.33 21.55 0.72
N SER A 727 -33.82 20.30 0.76
CA SER A 727 -33.94 19.55 2.01
C SER A 727 -32.57 19.21 2.63
N ASN A 728 -31.58 18.91 1.80
CA ASN A 728 -30.25 18.47 2.26
C ASN A 728 -29.36 19.64 2.69
N PHE A 729 -29.46 20.78 1.99
CA PHE A 729 -28.51 21.89 2.14
C PHE A 729 -29.11 23.15 2.76
N ILE A 730 -30.45 23.30 2.77
CA ILE A 730 -31.11 24.47 3.38
C ILE A 730 -31.81 24.08 4.66
N SER A 731 -32.81 23.20 4.59
CA SER A 731 -33.53 22.74 5.78
C SER A 731 -34.42 21.54 5.49
N ALA A 732 -34.19 20.45 6.23
CA ALA A 732 -35.05 19.27 6.20
C ALA A 732 -36.42 19.52 6.85
N THR A 733 -36.53 20.47 7.78
CA THR A 733 -37.77 20.79 8.51
C THR A 733 -38.12 22.28 8.43
N PRO A 734 -38.45 22.80 7.23
CA PRO A 734 -38.64 24.23 7.04
C PRO A 734 -39.91 24.74 7.73
N PRO A 735 -40.00 26.06 8.02
CA PRO A 735 -41.18 26.70 8.59
C PRO A 735 -42.46 26.49 7.77
N GLU A 736 -43.62 26.73 8.37
CA GLU A 736 -44.92 26.42 7.77
C GLU A 736 -45.14 27.11 6.41
N ILE A 737 -44.80 28.40 6.29
CA ILE A 737 -44.94 29.15 5.04
C ILE A 737 -44.12 28.53 3.90
N TRP A 738 -42.94 28.00 4.20
CA TRP A 738 -42.07 27.31 3.25
C TRP A 738 -42.63 25.95 2.86
N ARG A 739 -43.13 25.17 3.83
CA ARG A 739 -43.82 23.90 3.52
C ARG A 739 -45.01 24.11 2.60
N ASP A 740 -45.79 25.15 2.84
CA ASP A 740 -46.94 25.49 1.99
C ASP A 740 -46.51 25.96 0.60
N PHE A 741 -45.41 26.71 0.51
CA PHE A 741 -44.82 27.08 -0.77
C PHE A 741 -44.36 25.84 -1.57
N LEU A 742 -43.62 24.91 -0.94
CA LEU A 742 -43.11 23.69 -1.58
C LEU A 742 -44.25 22.74 -2.00
N LYS A 743 -45.37 22.71 -1.25
CA LYS A 743 -46.59 22.01 -1.69
C LYS A 743 -47.27 22.69 -2.87
N LYS A 744 -47.28 24.04 -2.90
CA LYS A 744 -47.84 24.78 -4.04
C LYS A 744 -46.99 24.62 -5.31
N THR A 745 -45.67 24.50 -5.18
CA THR A 745 -44.79 24.26 -6.32
C THR A 745 -45.04 22.89 -6.94
N SER A 746 -45.25 21.84 -6.14
CA SER A 746 -45.47 20.48 -6.67
C SER A 746 -46.69 20.39 -7.59
N ASN A 747 -47.76 21.13 -7.28
CA ASN A 747 -48.98 21.15 -8.06
C ASN A 747 -48.86 21.92 -9.39
N ARG A 748 -47.75 22.63 -9.60
CA ARG A 748 -47.48 23.40 -10.83
C ARG A 748 -46.47 22.71 -11.74
N VAL A 749 -45.86 21.61 -11.29
CA VAL A 749 -44.97 20.81 -12.12
C VAL A 749 -45.81 19.85 -12.94
N ASN A 750 -45.64 19.90 -14.27
CA ASN A 750 -46.44 19.16 -15.24
C ASN A 750 -47.96 19.40 -15.13
N PRO A 751 -48.44 20.64 -15.30
CA PRO A 751 -49.86 20.98 -15.13
C PRO A 751 -50.76 20.49 -16.29
N LEU A 752 -50.16 19.91 -17.33
CA LEU A 752 -50.85 19.45 -18.52
C LEU A 752 -50.65 17.95 -18.67
N GLU A 753 -51.74 17.23 -18.90
CA GLU A 753 -51.72 15.82 -19.24
C GLU A 753 -51.82 15.66 -20.75
N GLN A 754 -50.96 14.83 -21.32
CA GLN A 754 -51.09 14.45 -22.72
C GLN A 754 -52.26 13.47 -22.85
N VAL A 755 -53.29 13.87 -23.60
CA VAL A 755 -54.45 13.03 -23.89
C VAL A 755 -54.28 12.42 -25.28
N GLU A 756 -54.10 11.10 -25.33
CA GLU A 756 -54.03 10.34 -26.57
C GLU A 756 -55.41 9.89 -27.08
N GLY A 757 -55.51 9.45 -28.33
CA GLY A 757 -56.74 8.85 -28.87
C GLY A 757 -57.76 9.83 -29.46
N TYR A 758 -57.30 11.02 -29.86
CA TYR A 758 -58.08 11.98 -30.64
C TYR A 758 -57.50 12.15 -32.06
N ILE A 759 -58.38 12.28 -33.04
CA ILE A 759 -58.08 12.66 -34.42
C ILE A 759 -58.36 14.15 -34.56
N VAL A 760 -57.38 14.89 -35.08
CA VAL A 760 -57.51 16.33 -35.37
C VAL A 760 -57.97 16.50 -36.82
N LEU A 761 -59.12 17.14 -37.04
CA LEU A 761 -59.67 17.42 -38.36
C LEU A 761 -59.80 18.94 -38.54
N LYS A 762 -59.21 19.50 -39.61
CA LYS A 762 -59.42 20.90 -39.98
C LYS A 762 -60.66 21.03 -40.86
N VAL A 763 -61.63 21.83 -40.43
CA VAL A 763 -62.82 22.13 -41.26
C VAL A 763 -62.38 23.06 -42.39
N LYS A 764 -62.58 22.62 -43.63
CA LYS A 764 -62.33 23.46 -44.82
C LYS A 764 -63.25 24.68 -44.81
N ASP A 765 -62.85 25.74 -45.51
CA ASP A 765 -63.61 26.99 -45.61
C ASP A 765 -64.87 26.82 -46.47
N LEU A 766 -65.84 26.09 -45.93
CA LEU A 766 -67.12 25.77 -46.54
C LEU A 766 -68.22 26.17 -45.53
N PRO A 767 -68.93 27.30 -45.77
CA PRO A 767 -69.94 27.81 -44.85
C PRO A 767 -71.01 26.79 -44.46
N GLU A 768 -71.44 25.97 -45.42
CA GLU A 768 -72.45 24.93 -45.24
C GLU A 768 -71.99 23.80 -44.30
N LEU A 769 -70.75 23.33 -44.46
CA LEU A 769 -70.16 22.31 -43.58
C LEU A 769 -69.98 22.85 -42.16
N ARG A 770 -69.59 24.12 -42.02
CA ARG A 770 -69.50 24.79 -40.71
C ARG A 770 -70.87 24.86 -40.04
N ASP A 771 -71.91 25.24 -40.78
CA ASP A 771 -73.25 25.34 -40.23
C ASP A 771 -73.77 23.97 -39.74
N VAL A 772 -73.57 22.91 -40.52
CA VAL A 772 -73.91 21.53 -40.15
C VAL A 772 -73.16 21.07 -38.91
N ILE A 773 -71.85 21.32 -38.82
CA ILE A 773 -71.04 20.95 -37.65
C ILE A 773 -71.46 21.73 -36.39
N LEU A 774 -71.88 22.99 -36.54
CA LEU A 774 -72.28 23.85 -35.43
C LEU A 774 -73.70 23.56 -34.93
N ASN A 775 -74.63 23.24 -35.83
CA ASN A 775 -76.05 23.14 -35.51
C ASN A 775 -76.51 21.70 -35.22
N THR A 776 -75.87 20.69 -35.82
CA THR A 776 -76.25 19.28 -35.62
C THR A 776 -75.84 18.77 -34.24
N LYS A 777 -76.83 18.51 -33.37
CA LYS A 777 -76.61 18.03 -32.00
C LYS A 777 -75.77 16.74 -31.95
N ALA A 778 -76.08 15.78 -32.82
CA ALA A 778 -75.37 14.49 -32.87
C ALA A 778 -73.89 14.62 -33.21
N ILE A 779 -73.49 15.67 -33.95
CA ILE A 779 -72.07 15.98 -34.22
C ILE A 779 -71.45 16.64 -32.99
N ARG A 780 -72.13 17.61 -32.38
CA ARG A 780 -71.66 18.31 -31.17
C ARG A 780 -71.40 17.37 -29.99
N ASP A 781 -72.14 16.27 -29.88
CA ASP A 781 -71.99 15.30 -28.79
C ASP A 781 -70.71 14.44 -28.92
N ILE A 782 -70.06 14.39 -30.10
CA ILE A 782 -68.91 13.50 -30.38
C ILE A 782 -67.64 14.25 -30.81
N ILE A 783 -67.67 15.58 -30.86
CA ILE A 783 -66.52 16.42 -31.23
C ILE A 783 -66.19 17.39 -30.10
N LEU A 784 -64.91 17.73 -29.94
CA LEU A 784 -64.47 18.92 -29.22
C LEU A 784 -64.03 19.96 -30.24
N LYS A 785 -64.47 21.20 -30.06
CA LYS A 785 -64.08 22.31 -30.93
C LYS A 785 -62.76 22.89 -30.42
N ALA A 786 -61.81 23.06 -31.34
CA ALA A 786 -60.54 23.73 -31.10
C ALA A 786 -60.42 24.97 -32.01
N ASP A 787 -59.46 25.84 -31.70
CA ASP A 787 -59.23 27.07 -32.44
C ASP A 787 -58.84 26.81 -33.90
N ASP A 788 -59.00 27.84 -34.75
CA ASP A 788 -58.76 27.77 -36.21
C ASP A 788 -59.61 26.69 -36.93
N PHE A 789 -60.85 26.49 -36.46
CA PHE A 789 -61.80 25.51 -36.99
C PHE A 789 -61.28 24.06 -37.02
N HIS A 790 -60.47 23.69 -36.02
CA HIS A 790 -60.10 22.30 -35.79
C HIS A 790 -61.14 21.59 -34.94
N LEU A 791 -61.33 20.31 -35.21
CA LEU A 791 -62.18 19.41 -34.43
C LEU A 791 -61.31 18.28 -33.88
N LEU A 792 -61.45 18.01 -32.59
CA LEU A 792 -60.90 16.83 -31.96
C LEU A 792 -62.01 15.80 -31.83
N VAL A 793 -61.80 14.62 -32.40
CA VAL A 793 -62.77 13.52 -32.40
C VAL A 793 -62.10 12.30 -31.80
N LYS A 794 -62.72 11.63 -30.83
CA LYS A 794 -62.13 10.39 -30.31
C LYS A 794 -62.00 9.38 -31.44
N THR A 795 -60.89 8.65 -31.49
CA THR A 795 -60.59 7.69 -32.58
C THR A 795 -61.71 6.66 -32.77
N ASN A 796 -62.33 6.22 -31.67
CA ASN A 796 -63.46 5.27 -31.70
C ASN A 796 -64.80 5.89 -32.13
N GLU A 797 -64.96 7.21 -32.06
CA GLU A 797 -66.16 7.94 -32.49
C GLU A 797 -66.05 8.48 -33.92
N TYR A 798 -64.86 8.40 -34.53
CA TYR A 798 -64.62 8.89 -35.88
C TYR A 798 -65.52 8.24 -36.94
N ALA A 799 -65.74 6.92 -36.84
CA ALA A 799 -66.65 6.20 -37.76
C ALA A 799 -68.10 6.70 -37.62
N LYS A 800 -68.52 7.07 -36.40
CA LYS A 800 -69.83 7.64 -36.13
C LYS A 800 -69.95 9.04 -36.72
N LEU A 801 -68.89 9.86 -36.62
CA LEU A 801 -68.82 11.17 -37.27
C LEU A 801 -68.95 11.07 -38.80
N LYS A 802 -68.22 10.15 -39.44
CA LYS A 802 -68.33 9.90 -40.89
C LYS A 802 -69.75 9.57 -41.30
N ASN A 803 -70.43 8.72 -40.53
CA ASN A 803 -71.79 8.29 -40.83
C ASN A 803 -72.80 9.44 -40.65
N ILE A 804 -72.62 10.30 -39.64
CA ILE A 804 -73.49 11.48 -39.44
C ILE A 804 -73.27 12.50 -40.56
N LEU A 805 -72.03 12.85 -40.87
CA LEU A 805 -71.71 13.78 -41.96
C LEU A 805 -72.18 13.25 -43.32
N GLY A 806 -72.07 11.95 -43.56
CA GLY A 806 -72.58 11.29 -44.77
C GLY A 806 -74.09 11.43 -44.96
N LYS A 807 -74.87 11.41 -43.87
CA LYS A 807 -76.33 11.66 -43.90
C LYS A 807 -76.68 13.11 -44.23
N GLU A 808 -75.81 14.04 -43.88
CA GLU A 808 -75.92 15.48 -44.18
C GLU A 808 -75.31 15.84 -45.55
N GLY A 809 -74.87 14.85 -46.34
CA GLY A 809 -74.34 15.04 -47.69
C GLY A 809 -72.83 15.29 -47.80
N PHE A 810 -72.07 15.12 -46.72
CA PHE A 810 -70.62 15.33 -46.68
C PHE A 810 -69.85 14.01 -46.55
N VAL A 811 -68.86 13.79 -47.42
CA VAL A 811 -68.00 12.59 -47.42
C VAL A 811 -66.60 12.96 -46.96
N ILE A 812 -66.10 12.24 -45.95
CA ILE A 812 -64.79 12.44 -45.32
C ILE A 812 -64.05 11.12 -45.10
#